data_AF-A0A8H6V699-F1
#
_entry.id   AF-A0A8H6V699-F1
#
_cell.length_a   1.000
_cell.length_b   1.000
_cell.length_c   1.000
_cell.angle_alpha   90.00
_cell.angle_beta   90.00
_cell.angle_gamma   90.00
#
_symmetry.space_group_name_H-M   'P 1'
#
loop_
_entity.id
_entity.type
_entity.pdbx_description
1 polymer ?
#
loop_
_entity_poly.entity_id
_entity_poly.type
_entity_poly.pdbx_seq_one_letter_code
_entity_poly.pdbx_strand_id
1 'polypeptide(L)'
;MDGDHIEAVIRSTGVNSDGHTKGITKPNAASQTELIRQTYRDAGLDPIRDRCQYFECHGTGTAAGDPIEARAVHDACFHTEPGTASNSRIPDGKLYVGSVKTIIGHLEGCAGIAGVLKAVLAIKNRTIPPNMHFHEPNPEVIPFCDRLEIPTAPIPWPDTGRSPIRARYDALSSPVRETTITPHDIFIGPLLFSANSSTSLIANVKNMAERIRSDASINLESLVWTLYARRSVLPIKAFFTGGTVQRLLNFMDRFVAESQETTSSTAGIKYQPLNPTQSPGVLGIFTGQGAQWASMGFSLFQQNLVFRAAIERCQAALAALHDGPAWVLVDELARGASESRIGEAALSQPLCTALQIGLVDMLQSAGIKLDAVVGHSSGEIAAVYAAGIIDAEAAIKIAYYRGYYAKLATGARGQAGRMMATAMSFDEAEEFCARPQWHGRIVAAASNSPQSVTLSGDIDAIEEAMQIFVSEKKFARVLRTDTAYHSHHMQPCAEPYLRSLRACQIKVNPPRKDCVWISSVRGDTQLLESDLSALADQYWVDNMCNPVLFSQAVETSIWNGGPFDVAVELGPHPALQGPVEQTIKAVYGPIPAYAGLMHRGDDEIEAFSGGVGVAWSRLGPDFVDMSGYRKGFKGADRLRPQVLKDLPPYSWDHSKQYWKESRISRQYRLRQDTPHELLGRRVPDDTDDSRRWRNVLRLSELPWVKNHIFQGQVLFPGAGDVAMALEAARALTDDRPATLFEIADVSLRRALVIPEQGGVKTVFTARVIDAEKWEKRYRSTRLPSNNVPVDMGRFYDAMNNVGLDYQGIFRGLVYGKRSRGCSSVKAAWGADMQIDSYVVNPGFLDVAFQSLYTAFSSPASGEIRAPYLPIHIERLAVNPNVPYRIANDETQMEADAFLTVSDSTLLRGDIQVYQCESQHAALQVEGISMKSMSEPQPENDRCLFSETVWGPDVSLGIAEVASRRAKDDTRLIEALDRPPHLNPDSDTIHRPRAVIGDEAPNEDALNALLKYSKLMRCVPRFENFEGYLDFEDVHRVAGAIAADALSSAESRETKSAVLFMHHSSGHKVSMKDFEGRMEALFACAFEEVSAAEWIDRALQAGIDPLITGYLEAMTMKGETIRFPYMGETGSL
;
A
#
# COMPACT_ATOMS: atom_id res chain seq x y z
N MET A 1 -30.52 -20.29 -1.86
CA MET A 1 -29.56 -19.39 -2.50
C MET A 1 -30.14 -18.00 -2.41
N ASP A 2 -29.37 -17.07 -1.87
CA ASP A 2 -29.55 -15.60 -1.79
C ASP A 2 -29.88 -14.88 -3.11
N GLY A 3 -29.83 -15.58 -4.24
CA GLY A 3 -30.23 -15.06 -5.56
C GLY A 3 -29.08 -14.40 -6.33
N ASP A 4 -27.84 -14.61 -5.87
CA ASP A 4 -26.64 -14.11 -6.54
C ASP A 4 -26.30 -14.91 -7.80
N HIS A 5 -25.60 -14.27 -8.73
CA HIS A 5 -25.13 -14.94 -9.93
C HIS A 5 -23.99 -15.91 -9.59
N ILE A 6 -24.14 -17.17 -10.00
CA ILE A 6 -23.17 -18.22 -9.72
C ILE A 6 -22.14 -18.26 -10.85
N GLU A 7 -20.88 -17.94 -10.52
CA GLU A 7 -19.75 -18.10 -11.44
C GLU A 7 -19.39 -19.59 -11.63
N ALA A 8 -19.22 -20.28 -10.51
CA ALA A 8 -18.96 -21.69 -10.35
C ALA A 8 -19.31 -22.10 -8.91
N VAL A 9 -19.34 -23.41 -8.63
CA VAL A 9 -19.58 -23.96 -7.29
C VAL A 9 -18.30 -24.59 -6.78
N ILE A 10 -17.76 -24.05 -5.69
CA ILE A 10 -16.66 -24.69 -4.95
C ILE A 10 -17.22 -25.90 -4.21
N ARG A 11 -16.99 -27.13 -4.73
CA ARG A 11 -17.56 -28.36 -4.16
C ARG A 11 -16.84 -28.83 -2.89
N SER A 12 -15.53 -28.68 -2.85
CA SER A 12 -14.68 -28.93 -1.67
C SER A 12 -13.32 -28.28 -1.89
N THR A 13 -12.68 -27.85 -0.80
CA THR A 13 -11.33 -27.30 -0.75
C THR A 13 -10.59 -27.97 0.39
N GLY A 14 -9.49 -28.66 0.08
CA GLY A 14 -8.63 -29.30 1.08
C GLY A 14 -7.29 -28.60 1.20
N VAL A 15 -6.69 -28.67 2.38
CA VAL A 15 -5.35 -28.16 2.67
C VAL A 15 -4.61 -29.18 3.53
N ASN A 16 -3.33 -29.45 3.22
CA ASN A 16 -2.45 -30.23 4.09
C ASN A 16 -1.01 -29.65 4.09
N SER A 17 -0.07 -30.40 4.66
CA SER A 17 1.35 -30.04 4.71
C SER A 17 2.20 -31.24 4.29
N ASP A 18 3.32 -30.97 3.61
CA ASP A 18 4.27 -31.99 3.12
C ASP A 18 5.05 -32.72 4.23
N GLY A 19 4.97 -32.21 5.47
CA GLY A 19 5.64 -32.79 6.64
C GLY A 19 7.16 -32.68 6.58
N HIS A 20 7.88 -33.68 7.11
CA HIS A 20 9.34 -33.69 7.13
C HIS A 20 9.93 -34.22 5.81
N THR A 21 10.31 -33.32 4.91
CA THR A 21 10.94 -33.64 3.61
C THR A 21 12.47 -33.48 3.64
N LYS A 22 13.18 -33.89 2.57
CA LYS A 22 14.66 -33.75 2.45
C LYS A 22 15.07 -32.30 2.14
N GLY A 23 14.64 -31.37 2.98
CA GLY A 23 14.78 -29.92 2.85
C GLY A 23 13.42 -29.23 2.74
N ILE A 24 13.22 -28.16 3.52
CA ILE A 24 11.92 -27.48 3.70
C ILE A 24 11.24 -27.02 2.40
N THR A 25 12.01 -26.80 1.33
CA THR A 25 11.51 -26.35 0.03
C THR A 25 11.15 -27.49 -0.93
N LYS A 26 11.41 -28.76 -0.57
CA LYS A 26 11.11 -29.90 -1.45
C LYS A 26 9.68 -30.40 -1.20
N PRO A 27 8.82 -30.42 -2.24
CA PRO A 27 7.46 -30.92 -2.10
C PRO A 27 7.42 -32.43 -1.89
N ASN A 28 6.27 -32.97 -1.46
CA ASN A 28 6.08 -34.39 -1.21
C ASN A 28 4.90 -34.97 -2.00
N ALA A 29 5.21 -35.85 -2.98
CA ALA A 29 4.21 -36.46 -3.84
C ALA A 29 3.12 -37.22 -3.05
N ALA A 30 3.51 -37.97 -2.00
CA ALA A 30 2.55 -38.76 -1.21
C ALA A 30 1.59 -37.86 -0.43
N SER A 31 2.09 -36.74 0.10
CA SER A 31 1.25 -35.76 0.79
C SER A 31 0.29 -35.08 -0.19
N GLN A 32 0.74 -34.71 -1.37
CA GLN A 32 -0.12 -34.13 -2.41
C GLN A 32 -1.15 -35.13 -2.96
N THR A 33 -0.77 -36.40 -3.15
CA THR A 33 -1.72 -37.47 -3.52
C THR A 33 -2.81 -37.64 -2.47
N GLU A 34 -2.43 -37.68 -1.19
CA GLU A 34 -3.40 -37.80 -0.09
C GLU A 34 -4.31 -36.58 -0.02
N LEU A 35 -3.77 -35.36 -0.19
CA LEU A 35 -4.56 -34.14 -0.28
C LEU A 35 -5.62 -34.24 -1.39
N ILE A 36 -5.21 -34.69 -2.57
CA ILE A 36 -6.12 -34.86 -3.72
C ILE A 36 -7.21 -35.86 -3.35
N ARG A 37 -6.87 -37.04 -2.84
CA ARG A 37 -7.85 -38.08 -2.49
C ARG A 37 -8.79 -37.64 -1.37
N GLN A 38 -8.28 -37.04 -0.30
CA GLN A 38 -9.09 -36.53 0.80
C GLN A 38 -10.08 -35.46 0.31
N THR A 39 -9.63 -34.51 -0.52
CA THR A 39 -10.51 -33.46 -1.07
C THR A 39 -11.61 -34.04 -1.98
N TYR A 40 -11.31 -35.10 -2.75
CA TYR A 40 -12.33 -35.85 -3.50
C TYR A 40 -13.31 -36.54 -2.57
N ARG A 41 -12.84 -37.22 -1.52
CA ARG A 41 -13.68 -37.88 -0.52
C ARG A 41 -14.61 -36.90 0.20
N ASP A 42 -14.09 -35.74 0.62
CA ASP A 42 -14.87 -34.68 1.27
C ASP A 42 -15.94 -34.09 0.33
N ALA A 43 -15.65 -34.05 -0.98
CA ALA A 43 -16.64 -33.68 -2.00
C ALA A 43 -17.69 -34.77 -2.25
N GLY A 44 -17.58 -35.95 -1.63
CA GLY A 44 -18.39 -37.13 -1.93
C GLY A 44 -18.13 -37.69 -3.34
N LEU A 45 -16.89 -37.60 -3.81
CA LEU A 45 -16.45 -38.03 -5.14
C LEU A 45 -15.33 -39.09 -5.04
N ASP A 46 -15.29 -39.98 -6.02
CA ASP A 46 -14.19 -40.93 -6.19
C ASP A 46 -13.12 -40.34 -7.15
N PRO A 47 -11.83 -40.26 -6.75
CA PRO A 47 -10.80 -39.61 -7.57
C PRO A 47 -10.50 -40.31 -8.91
N ILE A 48 -10.93 -41.56 -9.11
CA ILE A 48 -10.72 -42.34 -10.33
C ILE A 48 -11.98 -42.31 -11.20
N ARG A 49 -13.12 -42.70 -10.63
CA ARG A 49 -14.42 -42.76 -11.32
C ARG A 49 -14.99 -41.37 -11.58
N ASP A 50 -14.82 -40.47 -10.63
CA ASP A 50 -15.37 -39.12 -10.62
C ASP A 50 -14.33 -38.03 -10.89
N ARG A 51 -13.22 -38.41 -11.55
CA ARG A 51 -12.09 -37.52 -11.88
C ARG A 51 -12.51 -36.29 -12.68
N CYS A 52 -11.71 -35.22 -12.55
CA CYS A 52 -11.84 -34.05 -13.39
C CYS A 52 -11.36 -34.32 -14.83
N GLN A 53 -11.81 -33.50 -15.78
CA GLN A 53 -11.31 -33.44 -17.15
C GLN A 53 -10.12 -32.49 -17.28
N TYR A 54 -10.07 -31.45 -16.44
CA TYR A 54 -8.96 -30.50 -16.37
C TYR A 54 -8.45 -30.39 -14.94
N PHE A 55 -7.14 -30.40 -14.74
CA PHE A 55 -6.49 -30.13 -13.47
C PHE A 55 -5.55 -28.93 -13.66
N GLU A 56 -5.86 -27.82 -13.01
CA GLU A 56 -4.89 -26.73 -12.95
C GLU A 56 -3.82 -27.13 -11.92
N CYS A 57 -2.57 -27.20 -12.32
CA CYS A 57 -1.45 -27.54 -11.46
C CYS A 57 -0.84 -26.27 -10.85
N HIS A 58 -0.06 -26.45 -9.80
CA HIS A 58 0.87 -25.44 -9.32
C HIS A 58 1.85 -25.07 -10.43
N GLY A 59 2.52 -26.04 -11.06
CA GLY A 59 3.30 -25.89 -12.30
C GLY A 59 4.16 -24.64 -12.33
N THR A 60 5.19 -24.60 -11.49
CA THR A 60 6.05 -23.43 -11.29
C THR A 60 7.27 -23.40 -12.19
N GLY A 61 7.51 -24.48 -12.94
CA GLY A 61 8.71 -24.64 -13.75
C GLY A 61 9.92 -25.06 -12.90
N THR A 62 9.70 -25.55 -11.68
CA THR A 62 10.82 -25.98 -10.82
C THR A 62 11.28 -27.38 -11.22
N ALA A 63 12.59 -27.56 -11.37
CA ALA A 63 13.16 -28.83 -11.81
C ALA A 63 12.77 -30.02 -10.91
N ALA A 64 12.62 -29.80 -9.60
CA ALA A 64 12.24 -30.83 -8.65
C ALA A 64 10.73 -30.87 -8.33
N GLY A 65 10.02 -29.74 -8.39
CA GLY A 65 8.63 -29.67 -7.95
C GLY A 65 7.64 -30.17 -9.00
N ASP A 66 7.82 -29.80 -10.27
CA ASP A 66 6.91 -30.17 -11.34
C ASP A 66 6.82 -31.72 -11.54
N PRO A 67 7.93 -32.49 -11.49
CA PRO A 67 7.85 -33.96 -11.52
C PRO A 67 7.10 -34.57 -10.32
N ILE A 68 7.27 -33.99 -9.14
CA ILE A 68 6.61 -34.43 -7.91
C ILE A 68 5.10 -34.20 -7.98
N GLU A 69 4.69 -33.04 -8.49
CA GLU A 69 3.28 -32.71 -8.68
C GLU A 69 2.63 -33.57 -9.78
N ALA A 70 3.31 -33.73 -10.93
CA ALA A 70 2.83 -34.59 -12.01
C ALA A 70 2.61 -36.03 -11.53
N ARG A 71 3.56 -36.55 -10.74
CA ARG A 71 3.41 -37.84 -10.07
C ARG A 71 2.22 -37.86 -9.13
N ALA A 72 2.06 -36.84 -8.28
CA ALA A 72 1.00 -36.81 -7.28
C ALA A 72 -0.41 -36.83 -7.92
N VAL A 73 -0.59 -36.05 -8.99
CA VAL A 73 -1.83 -36.02 -9.79
C VAL A 73 -2.07 -37.35 -10.47
N HIS A 74 -1.02 -37.94 -11.07
CA HIS A 74 -1.09 -39.26 -11.68
C HIS A 74 -1.52 -40.34 -10.67
N ASP A 75 -0.82 -40.42 -9.53
CA ASP A 75 -1.04 -41.45 -8.51
C ASP A 75 -2.41 -41.30 -7.83
N ALA A 76 -2.92 -40.07 -7.70
CA ALA A 76 -4.25 -39.84 -7.14
C ALA A 76 -5.39 -40.27 -8.08
N CYS A 77 -5.25 -40.03 -9.38
CA CYS A 77 -6.34 -40.16 -10.36
C CYS A 77 -6.30 -41.47 -11.16
N PHE A 78 -5.16 -42.17 -11.21
CA PHE A 78 -4.95 -43.35 -12.04
C PHE A 78 -4.43 -44.58 -11.29
N HIS A 79 -3.98 -44.44 -10.04
CA HIS A 79 -3.48 -45.57 -9.23
C HIS A 79 -4.50 -46.02 -8.17
N THR A 80 -4.73 -47.34 -8.06
CA THR A 80 -5.60 -47.96 -7.05
C THR A 80 -4.76 -48.51 -5.89
N GLU A 81 -5.20 -48.34 -4.65
CA GLU A 81 -4.45 -48.87 -3.50
C GLU A 81 -4.57 -50.40 -3.39
N PRO A 82 -3.46 -51.11 -3.10
CA PRO A 82 -3.48 -52.56 -2.91
C PRO A 82 -4.35 -52.91 -1.68
N GLY A 83 -5.41 -53.70 -1.91
CA GLY A 83 -6.34 -54.15 -0.88
C GLY A 83 -7.73 -53.50 -0.93
N THR A 84 -7.93 -52.47 -1.75
CA THR A 84 -9.27 -51.93 -2.03
C THR A 84 -9.90 -52.69 -3.20
N ALA A 85 -10.77 -53.67 -2.89
CA ALA A 85 -11.52 -54.47 -3.88
C ALA A 85 -12.61 -53.65 -4.59
N SER A 86 -12.23 -52.58 -5.28
CA SER A 86 -13.10 -51.81 -6.14
C SER A 86 -12.95 -52.32 -7.57
N ASN A 87 -13.98 -53.00 -8.09
CA ASN A 87 -14.14 -53.42 -9.50
C ASN A 87 -14.26 -52.22 -10.48
N SER A 88 -13.72 -51.05 -10.13
CA SER A 88 -13.85 -49.82 -10.90
C SER A 88 -12.84 -49.81 -12.03
N ARG A 89 -13.32 -50.03 -13.26
CA ARG A 89 -12.53 -49.91 -14.49
C ARG A 89 -11.99 -48.48 -14.61
N ILE A 90 -10.67 -48.32 -14.63
CA ILE A 90 -10.02 -47.02 -14.86
C ILE A 90 -10.53 -46.49 -16.22
N PRO A 91 -11.17 -45.30 -16.27
CA PRO A 91 -11.74 -44.81 -17.51
C PRO A 91 -10.63 -44.54 -18.55
N ASP A 92 -10.87 -44.96 -19.80
CA ASP A 92 -9.98 -44.68 -20.95
C ASP A 92 -9.94 -43.17 -21.22
N GLY A 93 -8.76 -42.62 -21.54
CA GLY A 93 -8.53 -41.19 -21.82
C GLY A 93 -7.51 -40.50 -20.90
N LYS A 94 -6.94 -39.38 -21.37
CA LYS A 94 -5.99 -38.53 -20.64
C LYS A 94 -6.71 -37.49 -19.78
N LEU A 95 -6.04 -37.04 -18.71
CA LEU A 95 -6.42 -35.88 -17.90
C LEU A 95 -5.65 -34.66 -18.43
N TYR A 96 -6.37 -33.60 -18.80
CA TYR A 96 -5.71 -32.36 -19.18
C TYR A 96 -5.15 -31.66 -17.95
N VAL A 97 -3.90 -31.22 -18.00
CA VAL A 97 -3.22 -30.51 -16.91
C VAL A 97 -2.60 -29.21 -17.41
N GLY A 98 -2.64 -28.14 -16.63
CA GLY A 98 -2.01 -26.88 -17.03
C GLY A 98 -1.78 -25.91 -15.88
N SER A 99 -1.08 -24.81 -16.10
CA SER A 99 -0.81 -23.80 -15.07
C SER A 99 -0.91 -22.39 -15.64
N VAL A 100 -1.67 -21.53 -14.98
CA VAL A 100 -1.85 -20.10 -15.27
C VAL A 100 -0.53 -19.36 -15.18
N LYS A 101 0.41 -19.86 -14.38
CA LYS A 101 1.74 -19.25 -14.18
C LYS A 101 2.56 -19.24 -15.45
N THR A 102 2.28 -20.16 -16.38
CA THR A 102 2.89 -20.12 -17.72
C THR A 102 2.47 -18.91 -18.53
N ILE A 103 1.34 -18.26 -18.19
CA ILE A 103 0.78 -17.13 -18.92
C ILE A 103 1.07 -15.80 -18.19
N ILE A 104 0.84 -15.76 -16.88
CA ILE A 104 0.90 -14.50 -16.09
C ILE A 104 2.05 -14.47 -15.06
N GLY A 105 2.90 -15.50 -15.04
CA GLY A 105 3.94 -15.66 -14.03
C GLY A 105 3.43 -16.19 -12.68
N HIS A 106 4.35 -16.48 -11.76
CA HIS A 106 4.02 -16.95 -10.42
C HIS A 106 3.66 -15.77 -9.51
N LEU A 107 2.36 -15.55 -9.26
CA LEU A 107 1.87 -14.48 -8.40
C LEU A 107 1.97 -14.78 -6.88
N GLU A 108 2.91 -15.63 -6.49
CA GLU A 108 3.12 -16.12 -5.11
C GLU A 108 1.80 -16.40 -4.35
N GLY A 109 1.48 -15.61 -3.31
CA GLY A 109 0.25 -15.79 -2.51
C GLY A 109 -1.05 -15.68 -3.31
N CYS A 110 -1.05 -15.00 -4.46
CA CYS A 110 -2.20 -14.89 -5.36
C CYS A 110 -2.24 -15.99 -6.45
N ALA A 111 -1.25 -16.89 -6.49
CA ALA A 111 -1.19 -17.91 -7.52
C ALA A 111 -2.35 -18.91 -7.46
N GLY A 112 -2.84 -19.22 -6.24
CA GLY A 112 -4.00 -20.08 -6.04
C GLY A 112 -5.26 -19.49 -6.68
N ILE A 113 -5.64 -18.27 -6.29
CA ILE A 113 -6.86 -17.63 -6.82
C ILE A 113 -6.79 -17.39 -8.33
N ALA A 114 -5.60 -17.11 -8.89
CA ALA A 114 -5.42 -17.01 -10.33
C ALA A 114 -5.70 -18.33 -11.05
N GLY A 115 -5.28 -19.47 -10.47
CA GLY A 115 -5.59 -20.80 -10.99
C GLY A 115 -7.09 -21.10 -10.93
N VAL A 116 -7.77 -20.72 -9.84
CA VAL A 116 -9.23 -20.86 -9.69
C VAL A 116 -9.94 -20.05 -10.77
N LEU A 117 -9.56 -18.79 -10.97
CA LEU A 117 -10.16 -17.93 -12.01
C LEU A 117 -9.99 -18.54 -13.40
N LYS A 118 -8.80 -19.06 -13.72
CA LYS A 118 -8.56 -19.75 -15.00
C LYS A 118 -9.46 -20.97 -15.15
N ALA A 119 -9.60 -21.80 -14.12
CA ALA A 119 -10.48 -22.96 -14.14
C ALA A 119 -11.94 -22.54 -14.35
N VAL A 120 -12.45 -21.58 -13.58
CA VAL A 120 -13.83 -21.07 -13.69
C VAL A 120 -14.11 -20.51 -15.09
N LEU A 121 -13.20 -19.71 -15.64
CA LEU A 121 -13.34 -19.18 -17.00
C LEU A 121 -13.30 -20.29 -18.06
N ALA A 122 -12.45 -21.29 -17.87
CA ALA A 122 -12.34 -22.43 -18.78
C ALA A 122 -13.65 -23.25 -18.82
N ILE A 123 -14.26 -23.48 -17.65
CA ILE A 123 -15.57 -24.13 -17.49
C ILE A 123 -16.66 -23.30 -18.18
N LYS A 124 -16.74 -22.00 -17.85
CA LYS A 124 -17.78 -21.10 -18.36
C LYS A 124 -17.79 -21.04 -19.88
N ASN A 125 -16.60 -20.97 -20.48
CA ASN A 125 -16.41 -20.90 -21.92
C ASN A 125 -16.34 -22.28 -22.60
N ARG A 126 -16.52 -23.37 -21.84
CA ARG A 126 -16.38 -24.76 -22.31
C ARG A 126 -15.11 -24.97 -23.15
N THR A 127 -14.00 -24.37 -22.73
CA THR A 127 -12.73 -24.39 -23.45
C THR A 127 -11.59 -24.49 -22.44
N ILE A 128 -10.73 -25.50 -22.59
CA ILE A 128 -9.50 -25.64 -21.82
C ILE A 128 -8.43 -24.71 -22.43
N PRO A 129 -7.92 -23.72 -21.67
CA PRO A 129 -6.93 -22.77 -22.17
C PRO A 129 -5.54 -23.42 -22.32
N PRO A 130 -4.70 -22.89 -23.24
CA PRO A 130 -3.35 -23.39 -23.46
C PRO A 130 -2.38 -23.05 -22.33
N ASN A 131 -1.20 -23.67 -22.36
CA ASN A 131 -0.01 -23.29 -21.60
C ASN A 131 0.99 -22.61 -22.54
N MET A 132 1.41 -21.39 -22.23
CA MET A 132 2.16 -20.55 -23.18
C MET A 132 3.62 -20.99 -23.35
N HIS A 133 4.30 -21.38 -22.27
CA HIS A 133 5.72 -21.74 -22.27
C HIS A 133 5.92 -23.25 -22.10
N PHE A 134 5.37 -24.04 -23.03
CA PHE A 134 5.54 -25.50 -23.07
C PHE A 134 5.99 -25.96 -24.46
N HIS A 135 7.26 -26.36 -24.58
CA HIS A 135 7.87 -26.81 -25.84
C HIS A 135 8.23 -28.30 -25.80
N GLU A 136 8.99 -28.72 -24.80
CA GLU A 136 9.40 -30.11 -24.59
C GLU A 136 9.10 -30.53 -23.14
N PRO A 137 8.59 -31.76 -22.90
CA PRO A 137 8.33 -32.24 -21.55
C PRO A 137 9.65 -32.52 -20.82
N ASN A 138 9.71 -32.15 -19.53
CA ASN A 138 10.82 -32.53 -18.65
C ASN A 138 10.96 -34.07 -18.63
N PRO A 139 12.17 -34.65 -18.80
CA PRO A 139 12.38 -36.10 -18.76
C PRO A 139 11.79 -36.81 -17.53
N GLU A 140 11.74 -36.15 -16.38
CA GLU A 140 11.16 -36.73 -15.15
C GLU A 140 9.61 -36.67 -15.12
N VAL A 141 8.99 -35.88 -16.00
CA VAL A 141 7.53 -35.79 -16.18
C VAL A 141 7.03 -36.75 -17.27
N ILE A 142 7.86 -37.08 -18.25
CA ILE A 142 7.54 -38.00 -19.37
C ILE A 142 6.84 -39.28 -18.91
N PRO A 143 7.24 -39.97 -17.82
CA PRO A 143 6.57 -41.18 -17.35
C PRO A 143 5.07 -41.03 -17.07
N PHE A 144 4.57 -39.80 -16.85
CA PHE A 144 3.18 -39.52 -16.55
C PHE A 144 2.38 -39.00 -17.77
N CYS A 145 3.05 -38.63 -18.86
CA CYS A 145 2.43 -38.03 -20.07
C CYS A 145 1.56 -39.01 -20.90
N ASP A 146 1.62 -40.30 -20.61
CA ASP A 146 0.70 -41.29 -21.18
C ASP A 146 -0.73 -41.10 -20.68
N ARG A 147 -0.88 -40.52 -19.48
CA ARG A 147 -2.17 -40.25 -18.82
C ARG A 147 -2.44 -38.77 -18.59
N LEU A 148 -1.42 -37.92 -18.58
CA LEU A 148 -1.55 -36.46 -18.44
C LEU A 148 -1.26 -35.77 -19.77
N GLU A 149 -2.06 -34.76 -20.13
CA GLU A 149 -1.90 -33.99 -21.36
C GLU A 149 -1.82 -32.49 -21.07
N ILE A 150 -0.75 -31.85 -21.52
CA ILE A 150 -0.54 -30.41 -21.34
C ILE A 150 -0.96 -29.69 -22.64
N PRO A 151 -2.10 -28.96 -22.66
CA PRO A 151 -2.58 -28.31 -23.87
C PRO A 151 -1.69 -27.11 -24.23
N THR A 152 -1.32 -27.00 -25.50
CA THR A 152 -0.57 -25.87 -26.09
C THR A 152 -1.44 -24.97 -26.97
N ALA A 153 -2.67 -25.38 -27.27
CA ALA A 153 -3.69 -24.62 -27.96
C ALA A 153 -5.02 -24.68 -27.19
N PRO A 154 -5.99 -23.77 -27.43
CA PRO A 154 -7.32 -23.87 -26.83
C PRO A 154 -8.02 -25.16 -27.30
N ILE A 155 -8.48 -25.98 -26.35
CA ILE A 155 -9.16 -27.26 -26.65
C ILE A 155 -10.62 -27.17 -26.17
N PRO A 156 -11.62 -27.58 -26.96
CA PRO A 156 -12.99 -27.70 -26.48
C PRO A 156 -13.07 -28.59 -25.24
N TRP A 157 -13.96 -28.25 -24.29
CA TRP A 157 -14.12 -29.07 -23.09
C TRP A 157 -14.56 -30.50 -23.45
N PRO A 158 -13.97 -31.55 -22.86
CA PRO A 158 -14.36 -32.93 -23.16
C PRO A 158 -15.84 -33.21 -22.90
N ASP A 159 -16.49 -33.96 -23.78
CA ASP A 159 -17.89 -34.36 -23.61
C ASP A 159 -18.02 -35.31 -22.40
N THR A 160 -18.91 -34.95 -21.48
CA THR A 160 -19.14 -35.67 -20.21
C THR A 160 -20.57 -36.25 -20.12
N GLY A 161 -21.35 -36.14 -21.20
CA GLY A 161 -22.75 -36.56 -21.24
C GLY A 161 -23.62 -35.80 -20.23
N ARG A 162 -24.26 -36.52 -19.29
CA ARG A 162 -25.06 -35.92 -18.19
C ARG A 162 -24.26 -35.62 -16.92
N SER A 163 -22.98 -35.99 -16.88
CA SER A 163 -22.15 -35.66 -15.73
C SER A 163 -21.81 -34.17 -15.77
N PRO A 164 -21.73 -33.48 -14.62
CA PRO A 164 -21.21 -32.13 -14.59
C PRO A 164 -19.81 -32.11 -15.22
N ILE A 165 -19.55 -31.10 -16.04
CA ILE A 165 -18.20 -30.66 -16.41
C ILE A 165 -17.41 -30.55 -15.08
N ARG A 166 -16.13 -30.94 -15.07
CA ARG A 166 -15.20 -31.07 -13.92
C ARG A 166 -13.83 -30.56 -14.30
N ALA A 167 -13.53 -29.32 -13.95
CA ALA A 167 -12.22 -28.79 -13.73
C ALA A 167 -11.94 -28.94 -12.24
N ARG A 168 -10.74 -29.38 -11.91
CA ARG A 168 -10.23 -29.33 -10.55
C ARG A 168 -9.19 -28.22 -10.47
N TYR A 169 -9.60 -27.18 -9.79
CA TYR A 169 -8.78 -26.29 -8.98
C TYR A 169 -9.78 -25.51 -8.15
N ASP A 170 -10.25 -26.06 -7.03
CA ASP A 170 -11.44 -25.48 -6.42
C ASP A 170 -12.60 -25.24 -7.45
N ALA A 171 -13.04 -26.30 -8.13
CA ALA A 171 -14.39 -26.60 -8.69
C ALA A 171 -15.21 -25.63 -9.62
N LEU A 172 -16.55 -25.88 -9.76
CA LEU A 172 -17.36 -25.87 -11.01
C LEU A 172 -18.88 -25.58 -10.99
N SER A 173 -19.48 -25.18 -12.12
CA SER A 173 -20.90 -24.84 -12.36
C SER A 173 -21.83 -25.92 -13.01
N SER A 174 -23.15 -25.63 -13.04
CA SER A 174 -24.21 -26.31 -13.83
C SER A 174 -24.91 -25.31 -14.78
N PRO A 175 -25.52 -25.74 -15.90
CA PRO A 175 -26.03 -24.83 -16.94
C PRO A 175 -27.41 -24.26 -16.60
N VAL A 176 -27.54 -22.93 -16.70
CA VAL A 176 -28.85 -22.26 -16.79
C VAL A 176 -29.22 -22.17 -18.28
N ARG A 177 -30.43 -22.63 -18.62
CA ARG A 177 -31.00 -22.45 -19.96
C ARG A 177 -31.16 -20.96 -20.25
N GLU A 178 -30.47 -20.47 -21.26
CA GLU A 178 -30.76 -19.18 -21.87
C GLU A 178 -32.12 -19.25 -22.55
N THR A 179 -33.11 -18.62 -21.93
CA THR A 179 -34.32 -18.21 -22.64
C THR A 179 -33.99 -16.97 -23.45
N THR A 180 -34.14 -17.07 -24.76
CA THR A 180 -34.04 -15.95 -25.70
C THR A 180 -35.10 -14.91 -25.33
N ILE A 181 -34.68 -13.81 -24.70
CA ILE A 181 -35.55 -12.66 -24.42
C ILE A 181 -35.37 -11.70 -25.59
N THR A 182 -36.44 -11.46 -26.34
CA THR A 182 -36.48 -10.42 -27.37
C THR A 182 -36.24 -9.04 -26.73
N PRO A 183 -35.34 -8.20 -27.27
CA PRO A 183 -35.20 -6.82 -26.83
C PRO A 183 -36.55 -6.12 -26.96
N HIS A 184 -37.05 -5.55 -25.87
CA HIS A 184 -38.19 -4.64 -25.91
C HIS A 184 -37.63 -3.22 -25.78
N ASP A 185 -38.06 -2.33 -26.68
CA ASP A 185 -37.61 -0.93 -26.72
C ASP A 185 -38.06 -0.08 -25.52
N ILE A 186 -38.97 -0.61 -24.69
CA ILE A 186 -39.56 0.08 -23.54
C ILE A 186 -39.11 -0.62 -22.25
N PHE A 187 -38.51 0.14 -21.34
CA PHE A 187 -38.08 -0.33 -20.01
C PHE A 187 -38.75 0.51 -18.91
N ILE A 188 -38.80 -0.04 -17.70
CA ILE A 188 -39.51 0.57 -16.56
C ILE A 188 -38.50 0.97 -15.50
N GLY A 189 -38.59 2.23 -15.05
CA GLY A 189 -37.80 2.76 -13.95
C GLY A 189 -36.50 3.45 -14.35
N PRO A 190 -35.92 4.25 -13.44
CA PRO A 190 -34.70 5.00 -13.70
C PRO A 190 -33.46 4.07 -13.71
N LEU A 191 -32.47 4.40 -14.55
CA LEU A 191 -31.11 3.87 -14.36
C LEU A 191 -30.45 4.63 -13.22
N LEU A 192 -29.98 3.89 -12.22
CA LEU A 192 -29.41 4.44 -10.99
C LEU A 192 -27.90 4.30 -10.98
N PHE A 193 -27.19 5.39 -10.71
CA PHE A 193 -25.73 5.43 -10.64
C PHE A 193 -25.29 6.02 -9.32
N SER A 194 -24.19 5.49 -8.78
CA SER A 194 -23.52 6.10 -7.64
C SER A 194 -22.01 5.93 -7.70
N ALA A 195 -21.30 6.87 -7.08
CA ALA A 195 -19.85 6.84 -6.96
C ALA A 195 -19.36 7.55 -5.69
N ASN A 196 -18.08 7.34 -5.37
CA ASN A 196 -17.42 8.00 -4.24
C ASN A 196 -16.81 9.37 -4.61
N SER A 197 -16.68 9.68 -5.91
CA SER A 197 -16.27 10.99 -6.42
C SER A 197 -17.06 11.38 -7.66
N SER A 198 -17.18 12.68 -7.93
CA SER A 198 -17.81 13.24 -9.13
C SER A 198 -17.16 12.67 -10.41
N THR A 199 -15.83 12.57 -10.42
CA THR A 199 -15.03 12.02 -11.53
C THR A 199 -15.41 10.58 -11.84
N SER A 200 -15.48 9.74 -10.81
CA SER A 200 -15.91 8.34 -10.95
C SER A 200 -17.35 8.24 -11.43
N LEU A 201 -18.26 9.11 -10.97
CA LEU A 201 -19.66 9.11 -11.40
C LEU A 201 -19.78 9.44 -12.90
N ILE A 202 -19.12 10.51 -13.36
CA ILE A 202 -19.12 10.91 -14.77
C ILE A 202 -18.57 9.76 -15.63
N ALA A 203 -17.45 9.16 -15.24
CA ALA A 203 -16.85 8.04 -15.96
C ALA A 203 -17.74 6.80 -15.97
N ASN A 204 -18.41 6.47 -14.86
CA ASN A 204 -19.37 5.36 -14.80
C ASN A 204 -20.56 5.59 -15.74
N VAL A 205 -21.12 6.80 -15.77
CA VAL A 205 -22.22 7.16 -16.67
C VAL A 205 -21.77 7.08 -18.13
N LYS A 206 -20.61 7.66 -18.46
CA LYS A 206 -20.03 7.63 -19.81
C LYS A 206 -19.79 6.20 -20.29
N ASN A 207 -19.10 5.37 -19.50
CA ASN A 207 -18.78 3.99 -19.86
C ASN A 207 -20.04 3.14 -20.01
N MET A 208 -21.08 3.39 -19.20
CA MET A 208 -22.37 2.71 -19.35
C MET A 208 -23.11 3.15 -20.61
N ALA A 209 -23.12 4.45 -20.93
CA ALA A 209 -23.71 4.95 -22.17
C ALA A 209 -23.02 4.34 -23.39
N GLU A 210 -21.68 4.26 -23.39
CA GLU A 210 -20.91 3.60 -24.44
C GLU A 210 -21.24 2.10 -24.54
N ARG A 211 -21.42 1.42 -23.41
CA ARG A 211 -21.82 0.00 -23.41
C ARG A 211 -23.22 -0.23 -23.95
N ILE A 212 -24.19 0.61 -23.59
CA ILE A 212 -25.56 0.53 -24.13
C ILE A 212 -25.55 0.78 -25.65
N ARG A 213 -24.69 1.67 -26.15
CA ARG A 213 -24.52 1.91 -27.59
C ARG A 213 -23.86 0.76 -28.34
N SER A 214 -22.83 0.14 -27.74
CA SER A 214 -22.04 -0.89 -28.42
C SER A 214 -22.71 -2.26 -28.45
N ASP A 215 -23.68 -2.50 -27.56
CA ASP A 215 -24.33 -3.79 -27.40
C ASP A 215 -25.86 -3.63 -27.28
N ALA A 216 -26.54 -3.65 -28.43
CA ALA A 216 -28.00 -3.57 -28.50
C ALA A 216 -28.71 -4.81 -27.93
N SER A 217 -27.98 -5.86 -27.55
CA SER A 217 -28.57 -7.06 -26.92
C SER A 217 -28.83 -6.88 -25.42
N ILE A 218 -28.33 -5.79 -24.82
CA ILE A 218 -28.52 -5.50 -23.40
C ILE A 218 -30.01 -5.32 -23.09
N ASN A 219 -30.53 -6.20 -22.25
CA ASN A 219 -31.87 -6.05 -21.70
C ASN A 219 -31.87 -4.94 -20.63
N LEU A 220 -32.44 -3.77 -20.97
CA LEU A 220 -32.48 -2.61 -20.08
C LEU A 220 -33.28 -2.84 -18.79
N GLU A 221 -34.26 -3.74 -18.79
CA GLU A 221 -35.01 -4.11 -17.58
C GLU A 221 -34.10 -4.85 -16.57
N SER A 222 -33.30 -5.79 -17.07
CA SER A 222 -32.24 -6.46 -16.30
C SER A 222 -31.14 -5.48 -15.88
N LEU A 223 -30.84 -4.46 -16.69
CA LEU A 223 -29.89 -3.41 -16.32
C LEU A 223 -30.39 -2.55 -15.16
N VAL A 224 -31.61 -2.01 -15.25
CA VAL A 224 -32.24 -1.23 -14.16
C VAL A 224 -32.26 -2.05 -12.87
N TRP A 225 -32.68 -3.32 -12.94
CA TRP A 225 -32.70 -4.20 -11.78
C TRP A 225 -31.29 -4.49 -11.24
N THR A 226 -30.30 -4.72 -12.11
CA THR A 226 -28.91 -4.96 -11.70
C THR A 226 -28.32 -3.73 -11.01
N LEU A 227 -28.56 -2.54 -11.55
CA LEU A 227 -28.07 -1.28 -10.98
C LEU A 227 -28.71 -0.96 -9.61
N TYR A 228 -29.98 -1.33 -9.41
CA TYR A 228 -30.66 -1.13 -8.14
C TYR A 228 -30.32 -2.22 -7.10
N ALA A 229 -30.48 -3.50 -7.46
CA ALA A 229 -30.46 -4.61 -6.50
C ALA A 229 -29.06 -5.25 -6.32
N ARG A 230 -28.14 -5.04 -7.27
CA ARG A 230 -26.87 -5.78 -7.36
C ARG A 230 -25.64 -4.89 -7.49
N ARG A 231 -25.80 -3.57 -7.38
CA ARG A 231 -24.69 -2.61 -7.27
C ARG A 231 -24.77 -1.90 -5.93
N SER A 232 -23.60 -1.63 -5.35
CA SER A 232 -23.49 -0.83 -4.14
C SER A 232 -23.99 0.59 -4.36
N VAL A 233 -24.63 1.17 -3.34
CA VAL A 233 -24.99 2.59 -3.33
C VAL A 233 -23.91 3.40 -2.62
N LEU A 234 -23.42 4.43 -3.29
CA LEU A 234 -22.35 5.31 -2.84
C LEU A 234 -22.86 6.76 -2.67
N PRO A 235 -22.09 7.64 -2.00
CA PRO A 235 -22.61 8.94 -1.54
C PRO A 235 -23.04 9.93 -2.64
N ILE A 236 -22.38 9.92 -3.80
CA ILE A 236 -22.72 10.81 -4.92
C ILE A 236 -23.54 10.00 -5.92
N LYS A 237 -24.73 10.48 -6.25
CA LYS A 237 -25.73 9.74 -7.01
C LYS A 237 -26.16 10.48 -8.27
N ALA A 238 -26.57 9.75 -9.28
CA ALA A 238 -27.30 10.28 -10.42
C ALA A 238 -28.34 9.25 -10.87
N PHE A 239 -29.39 9.73 -11.52
CA PHE A 239 -30.39 8.87 -12.13
C PHE A 239 -30.75 9.40 -13.50
N PHE A 240 -31.19 8.49 -14.39
CA PHE A 240 -31.58 8.83 -15.74
C PHE A 240 -32.85 8.08 -16.11
N THR A 241 -33.77 8.78 -16.75
CA THR A 241 -35.03 8.25 -17.26
C THR A 241 -35.15 8.58 -18.73
N GLY A 242 -35.72 7.67 -19.52
CA GLY A 242 -36.01 7.92 -20.91
C GLY A 242 -36.96 6.85 -21.43
N GLY A 243 -38.12 7.23 -21.97
CA GLY A 243 -39.09 6.29 -22.53
C GLY A 243 -38.56 5.46 -23.70
N THR A 244 -37.39 5.83 -24.25
CA THR A 244 -36.64 5.07 -25.26
C THR A 244 -35.14 5.07 -24.95
N VAL A 245 -34.41 4.09 -25.48
CA VAL A 245 -32.94 4.00 -25.36
C VAL A 245 -32.27 5.28 -25.85
N GLN A 246 -32.71 5.85 -26.98
CA GLN A 246 -32.12 7.07 -27.54
C GLN A 246 -32.31 8.28 -26.62
N ARG A 247 -33.51 8.45 -26.05
CA ARG A 247 -33.81 9.56 -25.13
C ARG A 247 -32.99 9.43 -23.84
N LEU A 248 -32.86 8.20 -23.31
CA LEU A 248 -31.99 7.89 -22.18
C LEU A 248 -30.54 8.27 -22.45
N LEU A 249 -29.97 7.83 -23.58
CA LEU A 249 -28.59 8.13 -23.97
C LEU A 249 -28.35 9.64 -24.12
N ASN A 250 -29.29 10.38 -24.72
CA ASN A 250 -29.20 11.83 -24.85
C ASN A 250 -29.11 12.52 -23.47
N PHE A 251 -29.88 12.07 -22.48
CA PHE A 251 -29.80 12.62 -21.12
C PHE A 251 -28.48 12.28 -20.41
N MET A 252 -27.96 11.07 -20.61
CA MET A 252 -26.65 10.67 -20.09
C MET A 252 -25.52 11.49 -20.72
N ASP A 253 -25.57 11.72 -22.04
CA ASP A 253 -24.57 12.53 -22.75
C ASP A 253 -24.60 13.99 -22.31
N ARG A 254 -25.80 14.56 -22.16
CA ARG A 254 -25.97 15.93 -21.67
C ARG A 254 -25.38 16.08 -20.28
N PHE A 255 -25.64 15.13 -19.36
CA PHE A 255 -25.02 15.15 -18.03
C PHE A 255 -23.49 15.10 -18.10
N VAL A 256 -22.91 14.25 -18.96
CA VAL A 256 -21.46 14.17 -19.15
C VAL A 256 -20.89 15.48 -19.71
N ALA A 257 -21.56 16.10 -20.69
CA ALA A 257 -21.14 17.35 -21.31
C ALA A 257 -21.21 18.54 -20.33
N GLU A 258 -22.34 18.74 -19.66
CA GLU A 258 -22.55 19.81 -18.67
C GLU A 258 -21.53 19.70 -17.51
N SER A 259 -21.18 18.46 -17.12
CA SER A 259 -20.20 18.21 -16.07
C SER A 259 -18.74 18.51 -16.49
N GLN A 260 -18.45 18.61 -17.79
CA GLN A 260 -17.14 18.98 -18.31
C GLN A 260 -16.98 20.50 -18.49
N GLU A 261 -18.06 21.21 -18.77
CA GLU A 261 -18.05 22.67 -18.97
C GLU A 261 -18.03 23.45 -17.64
N THR A 262 -18.61 22.87 -16.58
CA THR A 262 -18.71 23.55 -15.29
C THR A 262 -17.37 23.47 -14.53
N THR A 263 -16.73 24.62 -14.25
CA THR A 263 -15.53 24.73 -13.39
C THR A 263 -15.80 24.40 -11.91
N SER A 264 -17.07 24.18 -11.53
CA SER A 264 -17.50 23.72 -10.21
C SER A 264 -17.33 22.21 -10.07
N SER A 265 -16.63 21.77 -9.03
CA SER A 265 -16.14 20.40 -8.80
C SER A 265 -17.19 19.34 -8.40
N THR A 266 -18.49 19.65 -8.51
CA THR A 266 -19.56 18.77 -7.98
C THR A 266 -20.55 18.37 -9.06
N ALA A 267 -20.23 17.29 -9.80
CA ALA A 267 -21.20 16.60 -10.65
C ALA A 267 -21.97 15.54 -9.85
N GLY A 268 -23.27 15.43 -10.11
CA GLY A 268 -24.17 14.51 -9.41
C GLY A 268 -24.74 15.07 -8.11
N ILE A 269 -25.61 14.29 -7.48
CA ILE A 269 -26.36 14.63 -6.28
C ILE A 269 -25.65 14.02 -5.07
N LYS A 270 -25.08 14.86 -4.22
CA LYS A 270 -24.62 14.47 -2.88
C LYS A 270 -25.70 14.87 -1.88
N TYR A 271 -26.47 13.90 -1.41
CA TYR A 271 -27.52 14.17 -0.43
C TYR A 271 -26.91 14.65 0.89
N GLN A 272 -27.48 15.72 1.42
CA GLN A 272 -27.29 16.19 2.78
C GLN A 272 -28.68 16.38 3.36
N PRO A 273 -29.01 15.72 4.48
CA PRO A 273 -30.31 15.90 5.12
C PRO A 273 -30.50 17.35 5.51
N LEU A 274 -31.71 17.88 5.29
CA LEU A 274 -32.04 19.25 5.71
C LEU A 274 -31.93 19.40 7.23
N ASN A 275 -32.23 18.34 7.98
CA ASN A 275 -31.95 18.22 9.40
C ASN A 275 -31.25 16.89 9.71
N PRO A 276 -29.95 16.88 10.06
CA PRO A 276 -29.20 15.66 10.34
C PRO A 276 -29.70 14.84 11.54
N THR A 277 -30.54 15.42 12.39
CA THR A 277 -31.04 14.79 13.62
C THR A 277 -32.38 14.06 13.45
N GLN A 278 -33.00 14.15 12.27
CA GLN A 278 -34.31 13.58 11.98
C GLN A 278 -34.23 12.64 10.78
N SER A 279 -35.17 11.70 10.70
CA SER A 279 -35.32 10.85 9.52
C SER A 279 -35.82 11.67 8.33
N PRO A 280 -35.36 11.37 7.10
CA PRO A 280 -35.81 12.09 5.91
C PRO A 280 -37.32 11.98 5.67
N GLY A 281 -37.98 13.10 5.39
CA GLY A 281 -39.43 13.18 5.18
C GLY A 281 -39.86 13.48 3.74
N VAL A 282 -41.07 13.05 3.37
CA VAL A 282 -41.70 13.27 2.05
C VAL A 282 -43.04 13.99 2.17
N LEU A 283 -43.15 15.15 1.52
CA LEU A 283 -44.38 15.94 1.44
C LEU A 283 -45.17 15.61 0.16
N GLY A 284 -46.43 15.21 0.30
CA GLY A 284 -47.35 15.02 -0.83
C GLY A 284 -48.20 16.27 -1.10
N ILE A 285 -48.03 16.86 -2.28
CA ILE A 285 -48.81 18.03 -2.73
C ILE A 285 -49.84 17.58 -3.76
N PHE A 286 -51.12 17.87 -3.53
CA PHE A 286 -52.20 17.46 -4.43
C PHE A 286 -52.77 18.64 -5.21
N THR A 287 -52.70 18.56 -6.53
CA THR A 287 -53.12 19.66 -7.40
C THR A 287 -54.63 19.80 -7.51
N GLY A 288 -55.09 21.05 -7.59
CA GLY A 288 -56.48 21.39 -7.81
C GLY A 288 -56.88 21.40 -9.29
N GLN A 289 -58.09 21.87 -9.54
CA GLN A 289 -58.61 22.11 -10.90
C GLN A 289 -57.76 23.16 -11.65
N GLY A 290 -57.54 22.93 -12.94
CA GLY A 290 -56.81 23.80 -13.88
C GLY A 290 -55.54 23.17 -14.46
N ALA A 291 -55.03 22.10 -13.86
CA ALA A 291 -53.84 21.38 -14.33
C ALA A 291 -54.15 20.32 -15.40
N GLN A 292 -55.39 19.88 -15.51
CA GLN A 292 -55.82 18.79 -16.39
C GLN A 292 -55.59 19.06 -17.87
N TRP A 293 -55.42 17.99 -18.64
CA TRP A 293 -55.23 18.01 -20.08
C TRP A 293 -55.79 16.73 -20.71
N ALA A 294 -56.12 16.79 -22.00
CA ALA A 294 -56.76 15.68 -22.70
C ALA A 294 -55.82 14.47 -22.78
N SER A 295 -56.34 13.27 -22.52
CA SER A 295 -55.58 12.01 -22.51
C SER A 295 -54.61 11.78 -21.32
N MET A 296 -54.69 12.61 -20.27
CA MET A 296 -53.87 12.42 -19.06
C MET A 296 -54.11 11.07 -18.39
N GLY A 297 -53.05 10.40 -17.94
CA GLY A 297 -53.10 9.13 -17.21
C GLY A 297 -53.52 7.92 -18.04
N PHE A 298 -53.85 8.08 -19.32
CA PHE A 298 -54.33 6.98 -20.15
C PHE A 298 -53.21 5.98 -20.48
N SER A 299 -51.98 6.46 -20.68
CA SER A 299 -50.82 5.58 -20.89
C SER A 299 -50.54 4.75 -19.64
N LEU A 300 -50.60 5.37 -18.45
CA LEU A 300 -50.48 4.65 -17.18
C LEU A 300 -51.58 3.60 -16.99
N PHE A 301 -52.84 3.90 -17.33
CA PHE A 301 -53.94 2.93 -17.30
C PHE A 301 -53.67 1.71 -18.20
N GLN A 302 -53.08 1.92 -19.37
CA GLN A 302 -52.74 0.84 -20.31
C GLN A 302 -51.56 -0.03 -19.85
N GLN A 303 -50.61 0.53 -19.10
CA GLN A 303 -49.32 -0.14 -18.84
C GLN A 303 -49.11 -0.55 -17.38
N ASN A 304 -49.71 0.15 -16.41
CA ASN A 304 -49.55 -0.11 -14.98
C ASN A 304 -50.85 -0.71 -14.38
N LEU A 305 -50.74 -1.92 -13.84
CA LEU A 305 -51.82 -2.69 -13.23
C LEU A 305 -52.35 -2.06 -11.94
N VAL A 306 -51.49 -1.41 -11.15
CA VAL A 306 -51.87 -0.74 -9.90
C VAL A 306 -52.71 0.51 -10.21
N PHE A 307 -52.23 1.33 -11.15
CA PHE A 307 -52.98 2.49 -11.63
C PHE A 307 -54.30 2.08 -12.26
N ARG A 308 -54.30 1.05 -13.12
CA ARG A 308 -55.53 0.51 -13.71
C ARG A 308 -56.54 0.10 -12.66
N ALA A 309 -56.13 -0.68 -11.67
CA ALA A 309 -57.02 -1.12 -10.60
C ALA A 309 -57.61 0.05 -9.80
N ALA A 310 -56.84 1.13 -9.60
CA ALA A 310 -57.34 2.34 -8.96
C ALA A 310 -58.46 3.01 -9.78
N ILE A 311 -58.26 3.18 -11.09
CA ILE A 311 -59.27 3.75 -12.00
C ILE A 311 -60.51 2.85 -12.09
N GLU A 312 -60.34 1.53 -12.17
CA GLU A 312 -61.45 0.57 -12.22
C GLU A 312 -62.27 0.58 -10.93
N ARG A 313 -61.63 0.70 -9.75
CA ARG A 313 -62.33 0.91 -8.47
C ARG A 313 -63.12 2.21 -8.45
N CYS A 314 -62.53 3.30 -8.96
CA CYS A 314 -63.23 4.58 -9.09
C CYS A 314 -64.45 4.46 -10.02
N GLN A 315 -64.31 3.76 -11.14
CA GLN A 315 -65.40 3.53 -12.08
C GLN A 315 -66.53 2.70 -11.46
N ALA A 316 -66.19 1.64 -10.73
CA ALA A 316 -67.17 0.80 -10.04
C ALA A 316 -67.97 1.60 -8.99
N ALA A 317 -67.29 2.46 -8.24
CA ALA A 317 -67.90 3.36 -7.26
C ALA A 317 -68.89 4.36 -7.90
N LEU A 318 -68.56 4.91 -9.07
CA LEU A 318 -69.46 5.81 -9.82
C LEU A 318 -70.65 5.07 -10.41
N ALA A 319 -70.43 3.85 -10.95
CA ALA A 319 -71.50 3.02 -11.51
C ALA A 319 -72.51 2.53 -10.45
N ALA A 320 -72.11 2.49 -9.18
CA ALA A 320 -72.99 2.12 -8.07
C ALA A 320 -73.92 3.25 -7.60
N LEU A 321 -73.73 4.49 -8.08
CA LEU A 321 -74.60 5.62 -7.74
C LEU A 321 -75.92 5.56 -8.52
N HIS A 322 -77.04 5.82 -7.83
CA HIS A 322 -78.37 5.82 -8.43
C HIS A 322 -78.54 6.88 -9.55
N ASP A 323 -77.85 8.00 -9.43
CA ASP A 323 -77.76 9.10 -10.38
C ASP A 323 -76.34 9.24 -10.95
N GLY A 324 -75.61 8.12 -11.05
CA GLY A 324 -74.25 8.06 -11.58
C GLY A 324 -74.11 8.58 -13.02
N PRO A 325 -72.87 8.90 -13.44
CA PRO A 325 -72.63 9.44 -14.76
C PRO A 325 -72.95 8.44 -15.89
N ALA A 326 -73.50 8.95 -16.99
CA ALA A 326 -73.67 8.16 -18.22
C ALA A 326 -72.34 7.94 -18.98
N TRP A 327 -71.31 8.71 -18.65
CA TRP A 327 -69.96 8.58 -19.21
C TRP A 327 -69.10 7.63 -18.37
N VAL A 328 -68.06 7.06 -18.98
CA VAL A 328 -67.10 6.14 -18.35
C VAL A 328 -65.75 6.84 -18.21
N LEU A 329 -65.11 6.72 -17.05
CA LEU A 329 -63.84 7.38 -16.73
C LEU A 329 -62.78 7.08 -17.80
N VAL A 330 -62.56 5.81 -18.10
CA VAL A 330 -61.53 5.37 -19.07
C VAL A 330 -61.79 5.92 -20.46
N ASP A 331 -63.05 5.98 -20.89
CA ASP A 331 -63.40 6.51 -22.21
C ASP A 331 -63.10 8.00 -22.30
N GLU A 332 -63.36 8.77 -21.24
CA GLU A 332 -63.03 10.20 -21.20
C GLU A 332 -61.50 10.43 -21.08
N LEU A 333 -60.77 9.56 -20.38
CA LEU A 333 -59.29 9.56 -20.38
C LEU A 333 -58.72 9.15 -21.74
N ALA A 334 -59.43 8.37 -22.56
CA ALA A 334 -58.94 7.96 -23.88
C ALA A 334 -59.11 9.05 -24.97
N ARG A 335 -59.90 10.10 -24.70
CA ARG A 335 -60.23 11.12 -25.70
C ARG A 335 -59.08 12.09 -25.95
N GLY A 336 -58.77 12.26 -27.23
CA GLY A 336 -57.83 13.27 -27.72
C GLY A 336 -58.36 14.71 -27.55
N ALA A 337 -57.47 15.69 -27.72
CA ALA A 337 -57.74 17.09 -27.43
C ALA A 337 -58.93 17.71 -28.19
N SER A 338 -59.25 17.23 -29.40
CA SER A 338 -60.37 17.73 -30.22
C SER A 338 -61.76 17.29 -29.74
N GLU A 339 -61.85 16.18 -29.00
CA GLU A 339 -63.11 15.56 -28.58
C GLU A 339 -63.28 15.58 -27.05
N SER A 340 -62.22 15.98 -26.33
CA SER A 340 -62.18 15.95 -24.87
C SER A 340 -63.00 17.07 -24.26
N ARG A 341 -63.83 16.71 -23.28
CA ARG A 341 -64.64 17.62 -22.45
C ARG A 341 -64.01 17.88 -21.08
N ILE A 342 -62.71 17.58 -20.93
CA ILE A 342 -61.95 17.66 -19.67
C ILE A 342 -61.89 19.08 -19.06
N GLY A 343 -62.40 20.10 -19.75
CA GLY A 343 -62.58 21.44 -19.20
C GLY A 343 -63.80 21.60 -18.31
N GLU A 344 -64.81 20.72 -18.42
CA GLU A 344 -66.05 20.79 -17.65
C GLU A 344 -65.82 20.30 -16.21
N ALA A 345 -66.34 21.02 -15.19
CA ALA A 345 -66.21 20.62 -13.78
C ALA A 345 -66.68 19.18 -13.50
N ALA A 346 -67.79 18.78 -14.12
CA ALA A 346 -68.40 17.46 -13.97
C ALA A 346 -67.49 16.31 -14.42
N LEU A 347 -66.48 16.57 -15.24
CA LEU A 347 -65.49 15.60 -15.70
C LEU A 347 -64.12 15.84 -15.07
N SER A 348 -63.63 17.08 -15.09
CA SER A 348 -62.29 17.43 -14.61
C SER A 348 -62.05 17.04 -13.16
N GLN A 349 -63.00 17.30 -12.26
CA GLN A 349 -62.83 17.02 -10.83
C GLN A 349 -62.74 15.51 -10.52
N PRO A 350 -63.70 14.66 -10.96
CA PRO A 350 -63.59 13.22 -10.75
C PRO A 350 -62.40 12.58 -11.49
N LEU A 351 -62.08 13.03 -12.72
CA LEU A 351 -60.95 12.48 -13.49
C LEU A 351 -59.60 12.83 -12.84
N CYS A 352 -59.41 14.07 -12.36
CA CYS A 352 -58.22 14.44 -11.60
C CYS A 352 -58.09 13.64 -10.30
N THR A 353 -59.19 13.45 -9.58
CA THR A 353 -59.20 12.69 -8.31
C THR A 353 -58.84 11.22 -8.56
N ALA A 354 -59.45 10.58 -9.55
CA ALA A 354 -59.13 9.19 -9.93
C ALA A 354 -57.65 9.03 -10.32
N LEU A 355 -57.11 9.98 -11.09
CA LEU A 355 -55.70 10.01 -11.46
C LEU A 355 -54.79 10.14 -10.24
N GLN A 356 -55.10 11.07 -9.32
CA GLN A 356 -54.33 11.26 -8.09
C GLN A 356 -54.35 10.02 -7.19
N ILE A 357 -55.50 9.35 -7.04
CA ILE A 357 -55.63 8.06 -6.34
C ILE A 357 -54.70 7.02 -6.98
N GLY A 358 -54.71 6.91 -8.31
CA GLY A 358 -53.81 5.99 -9.02
C GLY A 358 -52.32 6.30 -8.81
N LEU A 359 -51.94 7.59 -8.79
CA LEU A 359 -50.56 8.00 -8.50
C LEU A 359 -50.14 7.70 -7.05
N VAL A 360 -51.03 7.90 -6.08
CA VAL A 360 -50.80 7.53 -4.67
C VAL A 360 -50.53 6.04 -4.56
N ASP A 361 -51.37 5.20 -5.18
CA ASP A 361 -51.21 3.75 -5.13
C ASP A 361 -49.91 3.29 -5.79
N MET A 362 -49.51 3.93 -6.89
CA MET A 362 -48.22 3.68 -7.52
C MET A 362 -47.05 4.05 -6.61
N LEU A 363 -47.09 5.20 -5.91
CA LEU A 363 -46.04 5.60 -4.95
C LEU A 363 -45.92 4.57 -3.82
N GLN A 364 -47.06 4.15 -3.27
CA GLN A 364 -47.09 3.10 -2.25
C GLN A 364 -46.52 1.79 -2.77
N SER A 365 -46.82 1.41 -4.01
CA SER A 365 -46.22 0.22 -4.65
C SER A 365 -44.71 0.35 -4.84
N ALA A 366 -44.20 1.56 -5.01
CA ALA A 366 -42.77 1.86 -5.08
C ALA A 366 -42.12 2.04 -3.69
N GLY A 367 -42.84 1.76 -2.60
CA GLY A 367 -42.35 1.90 -1.23
C GLY A 367 -42.20 3.34 -0.72
N ILE A 368 -42.54 4.34 -1.53
CA ILE A 368 -42.43 5.76 -1.18
C ILE A 368 -43.64 6.13 -0.32
N LYS A 369 -43.39 6.43 0.96
CA LYS A 369 -44.40 6.86 1.93
C LYS A 369 -44.45 8.37 2.01
N LEU A 370 -45.63 8.93 2.24
CA LEU A 370 -45.86 10.36 2.43
C LEU A 370 -46.02 10.63 3.91
N ASP A 371 -45.18 11.49 4.49
CA ASP A 371 -45.21 11.85 5.92
C ASP A 371 -46.23 12.96 6.20
N ALA A 372 -46.46 13.83 5.22
CA ALA A 372 -47.54 14.81 5.26
C ALA A 372 -48.16 15.01 3.89
N VAL A 373 -49.43 15.44 3.87
CA VAL A 373 -50.17 15.72 2.64
C VAL A 373 -50.94 17.02 2.73
N VAL A 374 -50.85 17.81 1.66
CA VAL A 374 -51.56 19.09 1.50
C VAL A 374 -52.21 19.12 0.12
N GLY A 375 -53.50 19.42 0.07
CA GLY A 375 -54.22 19.55 -1.20
C GLY A 375 -54.67 20.98 -1.48
N HIS A 376 -54.71 21.35 -2.75
CA HIS A 376 -55.26 22.63 -3.21
C HIS A 376 -56.68 22.44 -3.76
N SER A 377 -57.69 23.07 -3.16
CA SER A 377 -59.09 23.00 -3.63
C SER A 377 -59.56 21.54 -3.77
N SER A 378 -59.93 21.09 -4.97
CA SER A 378 -60.34 19.71 -5.25
C SER A 378 -59.26 18.66 -4.98
N GLY A 379 -57.97 19.03 -5.03
CA GLY A 379 -56.87 18.12 -4.73
C GLY A 379 -56.88 17.63 -3.28
N GLU A 380 -57.54 18.36 -2.38
CA GLU A 380 -57.70 17.97 -0.98
C GLU A 380 -58.46 16.65 -0.82
N ILE A 381 -59.37 16.32 -1.74
CA ILE A 381 -60.10 15.04 -1.74
C ILE A 381 -59.12 13.87 -1.82
N ALA A 382 -58.18 13.94 -2.77
CA ALA A 382 -57.15 12.91 -2.93
C ALA A 382 -56.07 12.96 -1.83
N ALA A 383 -55.81 14.13 -1.24
CA ALA A 383 -54.91 14.25 -0.09
C ALA A 383 -55.46 13.50 1.14
N VAL A 384 -56.76 13.65 1.43
CA VAL A 384 -57.42 12.94 2.55
C VAL A 384 -57.45 11.42 2.30
N TYR A 385 -57.62 10.98 1.04
CA TYR A 385 -57.42 9.59 0.65
C TYR A 385 -55.99 9.11 0.92
N ALA A 386 -55.00 9.90 0.51
CA ALA A 386 -53.60 9.56 0.70
C ALA A 386 -53.20 9.46 2.18
N ALA A 387 -53.86 10.22 3.07
CA ALA A 387 -53.72 10.11 4.52
C ALA A 387 -54.44 8.89 5.14
N GLY A 388 -55.28 8.18 4.37
CA GLY A 388 -56.03 7.00 4.79
C GLY A 388 -57.34 7.32 5.54
N ILE A 389 -57.74 8.59 5.60
CA ILE A 389 -58.92 9.06 6.34
C ILE A 389 -60.21 8.72 5.58
N ILE A 390 -60.18 8.74 4.25
CA ILE A 390 -61.27 8.23 3.40
C ILE A 390 -60.71 7.19 2.43
N ASP A 391 -61.56 6.31 1.91
CA ASP A 391 -61.18 5.36 0.86
C ASP A 391 -61.40 5.93 -0.55
N ALA A 392 -60.95 5.19 -1.57
CA ALA A 392 -61.04 5.62 -2.97
C ALA A 392 -62.49 5.78 -3.45
N GLU A 393 -63.41 4.97 -2.92
CA GLU A 393 -64.84 5.02 -3.25
C GLU A 393 -65.48 6.30 -2.72
N ALA A 394 -65.19 6.68 -1.47
CA ALA A 394 -65.60 7.96 -0.89
C ALA A 394 -65.02 9.13 -1.70
N ALA A 395 -63.71 9.12 -1.93
CA ALA A 395 -63.01 10.21 -2.63
C ALA A 395 -63.60 10.47 -4.03
N ILE A 396 -63.84 9.43 -4.83
CA ILE A 396 -64.40 9.63 -6.18
C ILE A 396 -65.86 10.10 -6.15
N LYS A 397 -66.68 9.65 -5.18
CA LYS A 397 -68.06 10.11 -5.03
C LYS A 397 -68.12 11.59 -4.64
N ILE A 398 -67.26 12.02 -3.72
CA ILE A 398 -67.12 13.43 -3.33
C ILE A 398 -66.77 14.27 -4.56
N ALA A 399 -65.72 13.88 -5.29
CA ALA A 399 -65.29 14.60 -6.48
C ALA A 399 -66.35 14.65 -7.59
N TYR A 400 -67.09 13.56 -7.78
CA TYR A 400 -68.17 13.49 -8.75
C TYR A 400 -69.31 14.47 -8.42
N TYR A 401 -69.86 14.42 -7.20
CA TYR A 401 -70.97 15.31 -6.86
C TYR A 401 -70.53 16.78 -6.79
N ARG A 402 -69.29 17.06 -6.35
CA ARG A 402 -68.72 18.41 -6.40
C ARG A 402 -68.72 18.97 -7.82
N GLY A 403 -68.24 18.19 -8.79
CA GLY A 403 -68.27 18.57 -10.20
C GLY A 403 -69.68 18.61 -10.81
N TYR A 404 -70.54 17.67 -10.43
CA TYR A 404 -71.91 17.54 -10.95
C TYR A 404 -72.79 18.75 -10.61
N TYR A 405 -72.67 19.26 -9.37
CA TYR A 405 -73.44 20.42 -8.91
C TYR A 405 -72.80 21.77 -9.24
N ALA A 406 -71.51 21.82 -9.62
CA ALA A 406 -70.83 23.06 -10.00
C ALA A 406 -71.55 23.85 -11.12
N LYS A 407 -72.32 23.17 -11.99
CA LYS A 407 -73.16 23.81 -13.02
C LYS A 407 -74.27 24.72 -12.48
N LEU A 408 -74.62 24.60 -11.20
CA LEU A 408 -75.62 25.45 -10.53
C LEU A 408 -75.02 26.78 -10.07
N ALA A 409 -73.71 26.97 -10.22
CA ALA A 409 -73.01 28.13 -9.71
C ALA A 409 -73.46 29.41 -10.41
N THR A 410 -73.92 30.38 -9.63
CA THR A 410 -74.38 31.67 -10.17
C THR A 410 -74.32 32.76 -9.10
N GLY A 411 -74.05 33.99 -9.52
CA GLY A 411 -74.05 35.16 -8.64
C GLY A 411 -75.44 35.50 -8.13
N ALA A 412 -75.52 36.34 -7.10
CA ALA A 412 -76.79 36.73 -6.47
C ALA A 412 -77.81 37.36 -7.45
N ARG A 413 -77.35 37.92 -8.57
CA ARG A 413 -78.19 38.50 -9.63
C ARG A 413 -78.16 37.68 -10.93
N GLY A 414 -77.77 36.41 -10.87
CA GLY A 414 -77.69 35.53 -12.03
C GLY A 414 -76.46 35.72 -12.90
N GLN A 415 -75.42 36.41 -12.41
CA GLN A 415 -74.20 36.67 -13.20
C GLN A 415 -73.33 35.41 -13.32
N ALA A 416 -72.59 35.31 -14.41
CA ALA A 416 -71.53 34.33 -14.57
C ALA A 416 -70.34 34.66 -13.65
N GLY A 417 -69.66 33.63 -13.15
CA GLY A 417 -68.50 33.75 -12.28
C GLY A 417 -67.17 33.65 -13.03
N ARG A 418 -66.12 34.27 -12.49
CA ARG A 418 -64.75 34.12 -12.99
C ARG A 418 -63.69 34.20 -11.88
N MET A 419 -62.51 33.63 -12.13
CA MET A 419 -61.37 33.65 -11.22
C MET A 419 -60.13 34.28 -11.86
N MET A 420 -59.31 34.94 -11.05
CA MET A 420 -58.05 35.57 -11.47
C MET A 420 -56.97 35.41 -10.41
N ALA A 421 -55.78 34.94 -10.81
CA ALA A 421 -54.60 34.96 -9.96
C ALA A 421 -53.93 36.34 -10.00
N THR A 422 -53.51 36.84 -8.85
CA THR A 422 -52.83 38.14 -8.72
C THR A 422 -51.71 38.10 -7.68
N ALA A 423 -50.73 39.01 -7.82
CA ALA A 423 -49.59 39.11 -6.92
C ALA A 423 -49.85 40.12 -5.79
N MET A 424 -50.28 39.60 -4.64
CA MET A 424 -50.48 40.31 -3.37
C MET A 424 -50.55 39.30 -2.23
N SER A 425 -50.47 39.74 -0.98
CA SER A 425 -50.70 38.89 0.18
C SER A 425 -52.19 38.56 0.35
N PHE A 426 -52.51 37.56 1.19
CA PHE A 426 -53.90 37.21 1.48
C PHE A 426 -54.63 38.35 2.20
N ASP A 427 -53.98 38.98 3.18
CA ASP A 427 -54.53 40.13 3.92
C ASP A 427 -54.82 41.32 2.98
N GLU A 428 -53.89 41.62 2.05
CA GLU A 428 -54.08 42.67 1.04
C GLU A 428 -55.29 42.37 0.13
N ALA A 429 -55.53 41.10 -0.18
CA ALA A 429 -56.67 40.67 -0.98
C ALA A 429 -57.99 40.76 -0.21
N GLU A 430 -58.01 40.43 1.08
CA GLU A 430 -59.19 40.61 1.93
C GLU A 430 -59.55 42.09 2.06
N GLU A 431 -58.56 42.95 2.32
CA GLU A 431 -58.74 44.41 2.33
C GLU A 431 -59.24 44.94 0.99
N PHE A 432 -58.73 44.43 -0.12
CA PHE A 432 -59.22 44.77 -1.45
C PHE A 432 -60.69 44.37 -1.62
N CYS A 433 -61.06 43.13 -1.29
CA CYS A 433 -62.43 42.63 -1.44
C CYS A 433 -63.44 43.34 -0.51
N ALA A 434 -62.98 43.87 0.62
CA ALA A 434 -63.81 44.61 1.58
C ALA A 434 -64.20 46.02 1.10
N ARG A 435 -63.57 46.57 0.05
CA ARG A 435 -63.89 47.91 -0.46
C ARG A 435 -65.35 47.95 -0.97
N PRO A 436 -66.09 49.07 -0.80
CA PRO A 436 -67.51 49.16 -1.15
C PRO A 436 -67.86 48.76 -2.58
N GLN A 437 -66.96 48.99 -3.54
CA GLN A 437 -67.16 48.63 -4.95
C GLN A 437 -67.06 47.12 -5.25
N TRP A 438 -66.37 46.36 -4.38
CA TRP A 438 -66.09 44.92 -4.55
C TRP A 438 -66.84 44.04 -3.55
N HIS A 439 -67.28 44.62 -2.43
CA HIS A 439 -67.98 43.92 -1.36
C HIS A 439 -69.19 43.14 -1.89
N GLY A 440 -69.23 41.84 -1.59
CA GLY A 440 -70.29 40.92 -2.05
C GLY A 440 -70.23 40.57 -3.55
N ARG A 441 -69.18 41.00 -4.26
CA ARG A 441 -68.98 40.74 -5.70
C ARG A 441 -67.67 40.03 -6.01
N ILE A 442 -66.63 40.27 -5.24
CA ILE A 442 -65.32 39.61 -5.33
C ILE A 442 -64.92 39.16 -3.92
N VAL A 443 -64.31 37.97 -3.82
CA VAL A 443 -63.71 37.45 -2.60
C VAL A 443 -62.30 36.92 -2.88
N ALA A 444 -61.46 36.87 -1.83
CA ALA A 444 -60.21 36.14 -1.86
C ALA A 444 -60.50 34.64 -1.77
N ALA A 445 -60.30 33.91 -2.85
CA ALA A 445 -60.68 32.50 -2.99
C ALA A 445 -59.56 31.52 -2.68
N ALA A 446 -58.29 31.91 -2.84
CA ALA A 446 -57.16 31.07 -2.46
C ALA A 446 -55.93 31.90 -2.08
N SER A 447 -55.27 31.52 -0.99
CA SER A 447 -53.91 31.91 -0.63
C SER A 447 -52.94 30.85 -1.18
N ASN A 448 -52.33 31.10 -2.35
CA ASN A 448 -51.47 30.13 -3.03
C ASN A 448 -50.03 30.16 -2.49
N SER A 449 -49.50 31.36 -2.24
CA SER A 449 -48.19 31.59 -1.62
C SER A 449 -48.21 32.92 -0.87
N PRO A 450 -47.16 33.29 -0.11
CA PRO A 450 -47.12 34.57 0.62
C PRO A 450 -47.30 35.81 -0.26
N GLN A 451 -47.09 35.68 -1.58
CA GLN A 451 -47.17 36.76 -2.56
C GLN A 451 -48.13 36.44 -3.72
N SER A 452 -48.93 35.38 -3.62
CA SER A 452 -49.84 34.97 -4.69
C SER A 452 -51.19 34.53 -4.15
N VAL A 453 -52.23 35.17 -4.64
CA VAL A 453 -53.62 34.88 -4.28
C VAL A 453 -54.48 34.70 -5.52
N THR A 454 -55.65 34.09 -5.36
CA THR A 454 -56.67 34.01 -6.41
C THR A 454 -57.93 34.72 -5.94
N LEU A 455 -58.40 35.68 -6.72
CA LEU A 455 -59.68 36.36 -6.53
C LEU A 455 -60.77 35.65 -7.34
N SER A 456 -61.98 35.57 -6.80
CA SER A 456 -63.13 34.88 -7.39
C SER A 456 -64.40 35.70 -7.20
N GLY A 457 -65.24 35.78 -8.21
CA GLY A 457 -66.46 36.59 -8.12
C GLY A 457 -67.20 36.80 -9.43
N ASP A 458 -68.03 37.84 -9.46
CA ASP A 458 -68.80 38.24 -10.64
C ASP A 458 -67.85 38.58 -11.81
N ILE A 459 -68.15 38.08 -13.01
CA ILE A 459 -67.27 38.23 -14.18
C ILE A 459 -66.92 39.69 -14.50
N ASP A 460 -67.90 40.59 -14.40
CA ASP A 460 -67.73 42.02 -14.70
C ASP A 460 -66.86 42.72 -13.64
N ALA A 461 -67.02 42.36 -12.36
CA ALA A 461 -66.20 42.87 -11.28
C ALA A 461 -64.73 42.40 -11.41
N ILE A 462 -64.52 41.12 -11.76
CA ILE A 462 -63.17 40.57 -12.00
C ILE A 462 -62.49 41.26 -13.20
N GLU A 463 -63.25 41.59 -14.25
CA GLU A 463 -62.75 42.35 -15.41
C GLU A 463 -62.27 43.74 -15.03
N GLU A 464 -63.07 44.45 -14.24
CA GLU A 464 -62.74 45.79 -13.77
C GLU A 464 -61.51 45.76 -12.83
N ALA A 465 -61.47 44.82 -11.88
CA ALA A 465 -60.32 44.62 -11.01
C ALA A 465 -59.04 44.27 -11.80
N MET A 466 -59.16 43.44 -12.85
CA MET A 466 -58.02 43.10 -13.73
C MET A 466 -57.47 44.34 -14.43
N GLN A 467 -58.33 45.19 -14.98
CA GLN A 467 -57.91 46.43 -15.64
C GLN A 467 -57.16 47.35 -14.67
N ILE A 468 -57.62 47.46 -13.43
CA ILE A 468 -56.94 48.21 -12.37
C ILE A 468 -55.56 47.62 -12.09
N PHE A 469 -55.44 46.31 -11.84
CA PHE A 469 -54.14 45.69 -11.57
C PHE A 469 -53.16 45.78 -12.73
N VAL A 470 -53.64 45.63 -13.97
CA VAL A 470 -52.82 45.83 -15.17
C VAL A 470 -52.32 47.28 -15.25
N SER A 471 -53.17 48.26 -14.93
CA SER A 471 -52.76 49.68 -14.88
C SER A 471 -51.73 49.96 -13.76
N GLU A 472 -51.82 49.24 -12.65
CA GLU A 472 -50.87 49.28 -11.53
C GLU A 472 -49.60 48.46 -11.79
N LYS A 473 -49.46 47.82 -12.96
CA LYS A 473 -48.36 46.88 -13.31
C LYS A 473 -48.23 45.69 -12.35
N LYS A 474 -49.32 45.30 -11.69
CA LYS A 474 -49.40 44.09 -10.88
C LYS A 474 -49.73 42.88 -11.76
N PHE A 475 -49.18 41.72 -11.39
CA PHE A 475 -49.54 40.47 -12.06
C PHE A 475 -51.05 40.20 -11.86
N ALA A 476 -51.75 39.93 -12.95
CA ALA A 476 -53.17 39.62 -12.97
C ALA A 476 -53.45 38.70 -14.17
N ARG A 477 -53.86 37.45 -13.91
CA ARG A 477 -54.13 36.45 -14.95
C ARG A 477 -55.43 35.71 -14.68
N VAL A 478 -56.39 35.82 -15.60
CA VAL A 478 -57.63 35.05 -15.58
C VAL A 478 -57.32 33.56 -15.64
N LEU A 479 -57.93 32.79 -14.74
CA LEU A 479 -57.78 31.35 -14.69
C LEU A 479 -58.75 30.66 -15.67
N ARG A 480 -58.36 29.50 -16.18
CA ARG A 480 -59.19 28.67 -17.06
C ARG A 480 -60.16 27.83 -16.24
N THR A 481 -61.03 28.49 -15.50
CA THR A 481 -62.14 27.87 -14.75
C THR A 481 -63.46 28.22 -15.43
N ASP A 482 -64.44 27.34 -15.29
CA ASP A 482 -65.79 27.49 -15.86
C ASP A 482 -66.72 28.36 -14.99
N THR A 483 -66.31 28.66 -13.75
CA THR A 483 -67.08 29.48 -12.81
C THR A 483 -66.17 30.08 -11.70
N ALA A 484 -66.78 30.79 -10.74
CA ALA A 484 -66.15 31.42 -9.58
C ALA A 484 -66.18 30.51 -8.34
N TYR A 485 -65.26 29.54 -8.26
CA TYR A 485 -65.11 28.67 -7.08
C TYR A 485 -64.72 29.45 -5.82
N HIS A 486 -65.02 28.88 -4.63
CA HIS A 486 -64.70 29.49 -3.34
C HIS A 486 -65.25 30.91 -3.18
N SER A 487 -66.47 31.12 -3.65
CA SER A 487 -67.17 32.40 -3.61
C SER A 487 -68.67 32.23 -3.36
N HIS A 488 -69.40 33.34 -3.25
CA HIS A 488 -70.85 33.35 -3.18
C HIS A 488 -71.54 32.61 -4.34
N HIS A 489 -70.85 32.45 -5.49
CA HIS A 489 -71.38 31.68 -6.63
C HIS A 489 -71.58 30.19 -6.31
N MET A 490 -70.89 29.63 -5.31
CA MET A 490 -71.00 28.22 -4.94
C MET A 490 -72.18 27.93 -3.99
N GLN A 491 -72.79 28.97 -3.40
CA GLN A 491 -73.89 28.80 -2.43
C GLN A 491 -75.11 28.06 -2.99
N PRO A 492 -75.56 28.29 -4.24
CA PRO A 492 -76.66 27.51 -4.84
C PRO A 492 -76.34 26.02 -4.98
N CYS A 493 -75.06 25.65 -5.04
CA CYS A 493 -74.60 24.28 -5.19
C CYS A 493 -74.51 23.54 -3.84
N ALA A 494 -74.41 24.27 -2.72
CA ALA A 494 -74.06 23.73 -1.40
C ALA A 494 -75.07 22.70 -0.87
N GLU A 495 -76.35 23.05 -0.82
CA GLU A 495 -77.41 22.17 -0.28
C GLU A 495 -77.66 20.92 -1.14
N PRO A 496 -77.77 21.01 -2.50
CA PRO A 496 -77.85 19.83 -3.35
C PRO A 496 -76.65 18.89 -3.18
N TYR A 497 -75.44 19.46 -3.09
CA TYR A 497 -74.22 18.69 -2.90
C TYR A 497 -74.20 17.96 -1.54
N LEU A 498 -74.53 18.68 -0.45
CA LEU A 498 -74.60 18.11 0.90
C LEU A 498 -75.57 16.92 0.97
N ARG A 499 -76.75 17.06 0.36
CA ARG A 499 -77.77 16.02 0.35
C ARG A 499 -77.27 14.73 -0.30
N SER A 500 -76.57 14.84 -1.44
CA SER A 500 -76.04 13.68 -2.15
C SER A 500 -74.87 13.03 -1.41
N LEU A 501 -74.03 13.82 -0.73
CA LEU A 501 -72.98 13.26 0.15
C LEU A 501 -73.57 12.48 1.33
N ARG A 502 -74.59 13.02 2.00
CA ARG A 502 -75.31 12.32 3.08
C ARG A 502 -75.94 11.01 2.60
N ALA A 503 -76.47 11.00 1.38
CA ALA A 503 -77.01 9.79 0.77
C ALA A 503 -75.94 8.73 0.48
N CYS A 504 -74.68 9.14 0.28
CA CYS A 504 -73.56 8.22 0.05
C CYS A 504 -73.08 7.49 1.31
N GLN A 505 -73.42 7.99 2.51
CA GLN A 505 -73.00 7.43 3.80
C GLN A 505 -71.48 7.17 3.87
N ILE A 506 -70.70 8.20 3.57
CA ILE A 506 -69.24 8.12 3.49
C ILE A 506 -68.66 7.69 4.83
N LYS A 507 -67.78 6.68 4.78
CA LYS A 507 -67.06 6.20 5.95
C LYS A 507 -65.78 7.00 6.14
N VAL A 508 -65.62 7.57 7.34
CA VAL A 508 -64.41 8.26 7.79
C VAL A 508 -63.62 7.33 8.70
N ASN A 509 -62.36 7.11 8.38
CA ASN A 509 -61.41 6.31 9.14
C ASN A 509 -60.57 7.21 10.06
N PRO A 510 -60.04 6.68 11.18
CA PRO A 510 -59.14 7.43 12.04
C PRO A 510 -57.85 7.82 11.30
N PRO A 511 -57.25 8.99 11.60
CA PRO A 511 -56.00 9.43 11.00
C PRO A 511 -54.87 8.44 11.28
N ARG A 512 -53.98 8.25 10.30
CA ARG A 512 -52.77 7.44 10.50
C ARG A 512 -51.71 8.24 11.24
N LYS A 513 -50.82 7.54 11.96
CA LYS A 513 -49.72 8.16 12.71
C LYS A 513 -48.52 8.53 11.84
N ASP A 514 -48.40 7.93 10.67
CA ASP A 514 -47.26 8.03 9.76
C ASP A 514 -47.52 8.95 8.56
N CYS A 515 -48.68 9.59 8.48
CA CYS A 515 -49.03 10.52 7.42
C CYS A 515 -50.03 11.56 7.93
N VAL A 516 -49.59 12.81 8.07
CA VAL A 516 -50.42 13.91 8.59
C VAL A 516 -51.06 14.68 7.44
N TRP A 517 -52.38 14.80 7.44
CA TRP A 517 -53.10 15.68 6.52
C TRP A 517 -53.26 17.06 7.13
N ILE A 518 -52.97 18.11 6.35
CA ILE A 518 -53.20 19.49 6.74
C ILE A 518 -54.34 20.05 5.89
N SER A 519 -55.38 20.53 6.56
CA SER A 519 -56.55 21.11 5.91
C SER A 519 -56.18 22.41 5.23
N SER A 520 -56.46 22.55 3.94
CA SER A 520 -56.33 23.85 3.25
C SER A 520 -57.61 24.67 3.31
N VAL A 521 -58.72 24.12 3.82
CA VAL A 521 -59.91 24.91 4.19
C VAL A 521 -59.67 25.70 5.48
N ARG A 522 -58.94 25.11 6.43
CA ARG A 522 -58.68 25.70 7.76
C ARG A 522 -57.28 26.28 7.91
N GLY A 523 -56.31 25.77 7.16
CA GLY A 523 -54.89 26.12 7.29
C GLY A 523 -54.17 25.45 8.47
N ASP A 524 -54.84 24.53 9.17
CA ASP A 524 -54.35 23.89 10.40
C ASP A 524 -54.59 22.37 10.43
N THR A 525 -54.12 21.73 11.51
CA THR A 525 -54.33 20.30 11.82
C THR A 525 -55.39 20.07 12.91
N GLN A 526 -56.04 21.11 13.42
CA GLN A 526 -56.91 21.02 14.61
C GLN A 526 -58.09 20.07 14.40
N LEU A 527 -58.57 19.95 13.15
CA LEU A 527 -59.65 19.03 12.82
C LEU A 527 -59.28 17.58 13.19
N LEU A 528 -58.01 17.19 13.06
CA LEU A 528 -57.51 15.84 13.42
C LEU A 528 -57.58 15.53 14.92
N GLU A 529 -57.65 16.55 15.76
CA GLU A 529 -57.77 16.42 17.22
C GLU A 529 -59.24 16.41 17.69
N SER A 530 -60.18 16.53 16.75
CA SER A 530 -61.62 16.70 16.99
C SER A 530 -62.46 15.61 16.31
N ASP A 531 -63.79 15.74 16.36
CA ASP A 531 -64.69 14.83 15.66
C ASP A 531 -64.59 15.00 14.13
N LEU A 532 -64.16 13.93 13.45
CA LEU A 532 -63.98 13.88 12.00
C LEU A 532 -65.28 13.59 11.24
N SER A 533 -66.43 13.50 11.90
CA SER A 533 -67.73 13.22 11.27
C SER A 533 -68.07 14.19 10.14
N ALA A 534 -67.63 15.44 10.21
CA ALA A 534 -67.81 16.44 9.16
C ALA A 534 -67.17 16.03 7.81
N LEU A 535 -66.13 15.18 7.81
CA LEU A 535 -65.50 14.64 6.61
C LEU A 535 -66.38 13.60 5.87
N ALA A 536 -67.50 13.19 6.45
CA ALA A 536 -68.50 12.40 5.72
C ALA A 536 -69.33 13.26 4.76
N ASP A 537 -69.49 14.56 5.02
CA ASP A 537 -70.39 15.43 4.25
C ASP A 537 -70.03 16.94 4.27
N GLN A 538 -70.30 17.66 5.37
CA GLN A 538 -70.30 19.12 5.46
C GLN A 538 -68.94 19.75 5.11
N TYR A 539 -67.85 19.11 5.49
CA TYR A 539 -66.50 19.60 5.21
C TYR A 539 -66.27 19.81 3.71
N TRP A 540 -66.85 18.95 2.86
CA TRP A 540 -66.64 19.05 1.42
C TRP A 540 -67.42 20.20 0.78
N VAL A 541 -68.54 20.60 1.39
CA VAL A 541 -69.26 21.81 1.03
C VAL A 541 -68.41 23.03 1.41
N ASP A 542 -67.82 23.01 2.61
CA ASP A 542 -66.91 24.06 3.08
C ASP A 542 -65.68 24.15 2.15
N ASN A 543 -65.09 23.03 1.72
CA ASN A 543 -64.01 22.98 0.74
C ASN A 543 -64.38 23.57 -0.64
N MET A 544 -65.66 23.61 -1.00
CA MET A 544 -66.09 24.23 -2.27
C MET A 544 -66.42 25.72 -2.13
N CYS A 545 -66.85 26.15 -0.94
CA CYS A 545 -67.40 27.49 -0.70
C CYS A 545 -66.42 28.45 -0.03
N ASN A 546 -65.56 27.95 0.85
CA ASN A 546 -64.63 28.74 1.65
C ASN A 546 -63.28 28.93 0.94
N PRO A 547 -62.50 29.98 1.31
CA PRO A 547 -61.18 30.20 0.75
C PRO A 547 -60.23 29.03 0.98
N VAL A 548 -59.35 28.78 0.00
CA VAL A 548 -58.27 27.79 0.10
C VAL A 548 -57.03 28.43 0.69
N LEU A 549 -56.76 28.19 1.96
CA LEU A 549 -55.59 28.60 2.73
C LEU A 549 -54.38 27.66 2.47
N PHE A 550 -54.00 27.52 1.20
CA PHE A 550 -52.95 26.56 0.78
C PHE A 550 -51.56 26.96 1.29
N SER A 551 -51.20 28.25 1.23
CA SER A 551 -49.92 28.73 1.77
C SER A 551 -49.79 28.45 3.27
N GLN A 552 -50.85 28.69 4.03
CA GLN A 552 -50.91 28.40 5.47
C GLN A 552 -50.83 26.89 5.73
N ALA A 553 -51.51 26.06 4.93
CA ALA A 553 -51.44 24.62 5.07
C ALA A 553 -50.02 24.06 4.78
N VAL A 554 -49.33 24.59 3.77
CA VAL A 554 -47.93 24.24 3.48
C VAL A 554 -47.01 24.69 4.61
N GLU A 555 -47.20 25.90 5.14
CA GLU A 555 -46.47 26.39 6.33
C GLU A 555 -46.68 25.48 7.54
N THR A 556 -47.93 25.15 7.88
CA THR A 556 -48.29 24.26 8.97
C THR A 556 -47.68 22.86 8.80
N SER A 557 -47.58 22.36 7.57
CA SER A 557 -47.00 21.03 7.30
C SER A 557 -45.55 20.89 7.76
N ILE A 558 -44.77 21.97 7.71
CA ILE A 558 -43.36 21.99 8.14
C ILE A 558 -43.24 21.64 9.62
N TRP A 559 -44.18 22.12 10.43
CA TRP A 559 -44.16 21.98 11.89
C TRP A 559 -44.93 20.76 12.41
N ASN A 560 -45.82 20.17 11.60
CA ASN A 560 -46.71 19.07 12.00
C ASN A 560 -46.45 17.77 11.23
N GLY A 561 -45.35 17.70 10.47
CA GLY A 561 -44.95 16.52 9.70
C GLY A 561 -43.57 16.64 9.05
N GLY A 562 -43.04 17.87 8.91
CA GLY A 562 -41.70 18.16 8.39
C GLY A 562 -40.59 18.20 9.45
N PRO A 563 -39.37 18.61 9.05
CA PRO A 563 -38.97 19.08 7.72
C PRO A 563 -38.91 17.95 6.69
N PHE A 564 -39.12 18.28 5.41
CA PHE A 564 -39.17 17.31 4.31
C PHE A 564 -37.95 17.47 3.40
N ASP A 565 -37.34 16.38 2.97
CA ASP A 565 -36.22 16.39 2.03
C ASP A 565 -36.67 16.29 0.58
N VAL A 566 -37.86 15.73 0.36
CA VAL A 566 -38.50 15.58 -0.95
C VAL A 566 -39.94 16.04 -0.86
N ALA A 567 -40.40 16.77 -1.88
CA ALA A 567 -41.81 17.06 -2.10
C ALA A 567 -42.23 16.43 -3.43
N VAL A 568 -43.32 15.68 -3.43
CA VAL A 568 -43.90 15.07 -4.63
C VAL A 568 -45.24 15.72 -4.94
N GLU A 569 -45.43 16.17 -6.18
CA GLU A 569 -46.69 16.75 -6.64
C GLU A 569 -47.51 15.71 -7.41
N LEU A 570 -48.65 15.35 -6.82
CA LEU A 570 -49.61 14.39 -7.33
C LEU A 570 -50.72 15.11 -8.09
N GLY A 571 -50.74 14.87 -9.39
CA GLY A 571 -51.74 15.44 -10.28
C GLY A 571 -51.28 15.39 -11.74
N PRO A 572 -52.07 15.96 -12.66
CA PRO A 572 -51.78 15.85 -14.10
C PRO A 572 -50.63 16.73 -14.58
N HIS A 573 -50.20 17.73 -13.81
CA HIS A 573 -49.08 18.62 -14.11
C HIS A 573 -48.63 19.36 -12.83
N PRO A 574 -47.33 19.63 -12.60
CA PRO A 574 -46.86 20.37 -11.43
C PRO A 574 -47.19 21.87 -11.52
N ALA A 575 -48.40 22.24 -11.11
CA ALA A 575 -48.88 23.63 -11.08
C ALA A 575 -48.51 24.36 -9.78
N LEU A 576 -48.16 23.63 -8.72
CA LEU A 576 -47.98 24.16 -7.36
C LEU A 576 -46.52 24.24 -6.91
N GLN A 577 -45.56 23.77 -7.71
CA GLN A 577 -44.13 23.85 -7.40
C GLN A 577 -43.70 25.26 -6.96
N GLY A 578 -43.90 26.27 -7.80
CA GLY A 578 -43.50 27.65 -7.49
C GLY A 578 -44.11 28.19 -6.18
N PRO A 579 -45.44 28.10 -5.99
CA PRO A 579 -46.08 28.49 -4.73
C PRO A 579 -45.58 27.75 -3.48
N VAL A 580 -45.36 26.44 -3.57
CA VAL A 580 -44.82 25.62 -2.45
C VAL A 580 -43.39 26.04 -2.13
N GLU A 581 -42.54 26.17 -3.14
CA GLU A 581 -41.14 26.62 -2.97
C GLU A 581 -41.07 28.01 -2.32
N GLN A 582 -41.92 28.95 -2.75
CA GLN A 582 -42.00 30.29 -2.14
C GLN A 582 -42.42 30.22 -0.67
N THR A 583 -43.42 29.40 -0.34
CA THR A 583 -43.92 29.26 1.02
C THR A 583 -42.87 28.62 1.94
N ILE A 584 -42.29 27.48 1.54
CA ILE A 584 -41.27 26.79 2.33
C ILE A 584 -40.03 27.66 2.51
N LYS A 585 -39.60 28.37 1.45
CA LYS A 585 -38.46 29.29 1.53
C LYS A 585 -38.70 30.45 2.50
N ALA A 586 -39.93 30.98 2.55
CA ALA A 586 -40.29 32.07 3.45
C ALA A 586 -40.28 31.64 4.93
N VAL A 587 -40.75 30.42 5.22
CA VAL A 587 -40.93 29.95 6.60
C VAL A 587 -39.69 29.22 7.16
N TYR A 588 -39.06 28.35 6.35
CA TYR A 588 -38.01 27.44 6.80
C TYR A 588 -36.64 27.73 6.18
N GLY A 589 -36.61 28.26 4.95
CA GLY A 589 -35.38 28.61 4.22
C GLY A 589 -34.99 27.56 3.19
N PRO A 590 -34.36 26.42 3.56
CA PRO A 590 -34.02 25.35 2.62
C PRO A 590 -35.27 24.72 1.99
N ILE A 591 -35.22 24.46 0.68
CA ILE A 591 -36.32 23.92 -0.11
C ILE A 591 -36.07 22.42 -0.36
N PRO A 592 -37.08 21.53 -0.16
CA PRO A 592 -36.97 20.12 -0.54
C PRO A 592 -36.71 19.95 -2.04
N ALA A 593 -36.18 18.79 -2.43
CA ALA A 593 -36.18 18.42 -3.84
C ALA A 593 -37.62 18.18 -4.31
N TYR A 594 -38.04 18.90 -5.34
CA TYR A 594 -39.42 18.85 -5.83
C TYR A 594 -39.54 17.93 -7.06
N ALA A 595 -40.54 17.05 -7.07
CA ALA A 595 -40.79 16.12 -8.17
C ALA A 595 -42.27 16.09 -8.57
N GLY A 596 -42.58 16.54 -9.79
CA GLY A 596 -43.88 16.31 -10.42
C GLY A 596 -43.96 14.89 -10.98
N LEU A 597 -45.02 14.15 -10.64
CA LEU A 597 -45.16 12.75 -11.09
C LEU A 597 -45.77 12.61 -12.50
N MET A 598 -46.28 13.71 -13.07
CA MET A 598 -46.80 13.77 -14.43
C MET A 598 -46.59 15.17 -14.99
N HIS A 599 -46.24 15.27 -16.28
CA HIS A 599 -46.04 16.55 -16.96
C HIS A 599 -46.83 16.55 -18.28
N ARG A 600 -47.49 17.67 -18.57
CA ARG A 600 -48.24 17.84 -19.82
C ARG A 600 -47.28 17.76 -21.02
N GLY A 601 -47.51 16.77 -21.89
CA GLY A 601 -46.74 16.59 -23.13
C GLY A 601 -45.50 15.69 -22.98
N ASP A 602 -45.18 15.24 -21.77
CA ASP A 602 -44.14 14.23 -21.53
C ASP A 602 -44.73 12.82 -21.39
N ASP A 603 -43.86 11.82 -21.46
CA ASP A 603 -44.23 10.44 -21.15
C ASP A 603 -44.49 10.27 -19.64
N GLU A 604 -45.65 9.74 -19.31
CA GLU A 604 -46.15 9.62 -17.92
C GLU A 604 -45.33 8.62 -17.10
N ILE A 605 -44.83 7.55 -17.72
CA ILE A 605 -44.01 6.52 -17.05
C ILE A 605 -42.61 7.08 -16.80
N GLU A 606 -42.06 7.83 -17.74
CA GLU A 606 -40.80 8.56 -17.59
C GLU A 606 -40.87 9.57 -16.44
N ALA A 607 -41.94 10.39 -16.39
CA ALA A 607 -42.14 11.37 -15.33
C ALA A 607 -42.24 10.72 -13.94
N PHE A 608 -43.06 9.67 -13.81
CA PHE A 608 -43.18 8.93 -12.55
C PHE A 608 -41.84 8.27 -12.14
N SER A 609 -41.15 7.64 -13.10
CA SER A 609 -39.82 7.05 -12.87
C SER A 609 -38.80 8.11 -12.45
N GLY A 610 -38.94 9.36 -12.92
CA GLY A 610 -38.14 10.50 -12.50
C GLY A 610 -38.36 10.84 -11.04
N GLY A 611 -39.62 10.85 -10.58
CA GLY A 611 -39.97 11.01 -9.16
C GLY A 611 -39.35 9.91 -8.28
N VAL A 612 -39.37 8.66 -8.73
CA VAL A 612 -38.70 7.53 -8.06
C VAL A 612 -37.17 7.76 -8.01
N GLY A 613 -36.57 8.26 -9.09
CA GLY A 613 -35.15 8.62 -9.14
C GLY A 613 -34.78 9.77 -8.19
N VAL A 614 -35.64 10.78 -8.05
CA VAL A 614 -35.47 11.85 -7.06
C VAL A 614 -35.51 11.28 -5.64
N ALA A 615 -36.51 10.47 -5.32
CA ALA A 615 -36.62 9.82 -4.01
C ALA A 615 -35.36 8.98 -3.70
N TRP A 616 -34.90 8.13 -4.64
CA TRP A 616 -33.70 7.31 -4.43
C TRP A 616 -32.42 8.15 -4.29
N SER A 617 -32.24 9.17 -5.13
CA SER A 617 -31.01 9.98 -5.12
C SER A 617 -30.89 10.84 -3.86
N ARG A 618 -32.02 11.30 -3.30
CA ARG A 618 -32.08 12.06 -2.06
C ARG A 618 -32.11 11.14 -0.84
N LEU A 619 -33.11 10.28 -0.74
CA LEU A 619 -33.40 9.53 0.49
C LEU A 619 -32.61 8.20 0.60
N GLY A 620 -32.16 7.65 -0.53
CA GLY A 620 -31.40 6.40 -0.58
C GLY A 620 -32.22 5.16 -0.97
N PRO A 621 -31.59 3.97 -0.99
CA PRO A 621 -32.22 2.74 -1.49
C PRO A 621 -33.35 2.22 -0.59
N ASP A 622 -33.31 2.50 0.72
CA ASP A 622 -34.30 1.98 1.68
C ASP A 622 -35.68 2.67 1.57
N PHE A 623 -35.73 3.83 0.91
CA PHE A 623 -36.96 4.61 0.69
C PHE A 623 -37.67 4.29 -0.63
N VAL A 624 -37.10 3.39 -1.44
CA VAL A 624 -37.63 3.03 -2.75
C VAL A 624 -37.61 1.51 -2.91
N ASP A 625 -38.78 0.89 -3.07
CA ASP A 625 -38.97 -0.50 -3.48
C ASP A 625 -39.15 -0.60 -5.00
N MET A 626 -38.04 -0.80 -5.72
CA MET A 626 -38.10 -1.03 -7.17
C MET A 626 -38.75 -2.38 -7.53
N SER A 627 -38.76 -3.36 -6.62
CA SER A 627 -39.43 -4.63 -6.88
C SER A 627 -40.93 -4.45 -6.89
N GLY A 628 -41.47 -3.72 -5.92
CA GLY A 628 -42.87 -3.33 -5.85
C GLY A 628 -43.29 -2.48 -7.05
N TYR A 629 -42.48 -1.47 -7.40
CA TYR A 629 -42.72 -0.64 -8.60
C TYR A 629 -42.81 -1.49 -9.88
N ARG A 630 -41.87 -2.42 -10.08
CA ARG A 630 -41.87 -3.34 -11.24
C ARG A 630 -43.08 -4.27 -11.26
N LYS A 631 -43.47 -4.83 -10.11
CA LYS A 631 -44.68 -5.69 -10.00
C LYS A 631 -45.93 -4.95 -10.47
N GLY A 632 -45.99 -3.63 -10.25
CA GLY A 632 -47.07 -2.78 -10.73
C GLY A 632 -47.29 -2.82 -12.24
N PHE A 633 -46.28 -3.14 -13.07
CA PHE A 633 -46.42 -3.23 -14.52
C PHE A 633 -46.53 -4.68 -15.05
N LYS A 634 -45.92 -5.65 -14.37
CA LYS A 634 -45.75 -7.02 -14.90
C LYS A 634 -46.54 -8.10 -14.15
N GLY A 635 -47.12 -7.78 -13.00
CA GLY A 635 -47.75 -8.76 -12.10
C GLY A 635 -46.73 -9.63 -11.36
N ALA A 636 -47.21 -10.62 -10.61
CA ALA A 636 -46.36 -11.48 -9.76
C ALA A 636 -45.54 -12.54 -10.54
N ASP A 637 -45.90 -12.85 -11.79
CA ASP A 637 -45.60 -14.15 -12.41
C ASP A 637 -44.76 -14.11 -13.71
N ARG A 638 -43.97 -13.06 -13.96
CA ARG A 638 -43.04 -13.03 -15.10
C ARG A 638 -41.57 -12.88 -14.70
N LEU A 639 -40.75 -13.67 -15.41
CA LEU A 639 -39.29 -13.85 -15.36
C LEU A 639 -38.55 -12.85 -14.44
N ARG A 640 -37.81 -13.40 -13.46
CA ARG A 640 -36.89 -12.62 -12.64
C ARG A 640 -35.84 -11.98 -13.55
N PRO A 641 -35.58 -10.68 -13.44
CA PRO A 641 -34.49 -10.04 -14.18
C PRO A 641 -33.18 -10.76 -13.88
N GLN A 642 -32.31 -10.88 -14.89
CA GLN A 642 -31.03 -11.55 -14.72
C GLN A 642 -29.96 -10.53 -14.31
N VAL A 643 -29.03 -10.95 -13.46
CA VAL A 643 -27.86 -10.13 -13.12
C VAL A 643 -26.99 -9.98 -14.36
N LEU A 644 -26.77 -8.75 -14.82
CA LEU A 644 -25.84 -8.48 -15.92
C LEU A 644 -24.40 -8.39 -15.38
N LYS A 645 -23.53 -9.30 -15.84
CA LYS A 645 -22.13 -9.41 -15.36
C LYS A 645 -21.14 -8.59 -16.19
N ASP A 646 -21.38 -8.48 -17.50
CA ASP A 646 -20.48 -7.80 -18.44
C ASP A 646 -20.71 -6.29 -18.48
N LEU A 647 -21.10 -5.70 -17.35
CA LEU A 647 -21.23 -4.25 -17.23
C LEU A 647 -19.86 -3.63 -16.96
N PRO A 648 -19.63 -2.36 -17.37
CA PRO A 648 -18.41 -1.65 -17.03
C PRO A 648 -18.10 -1.73 -15.53
N PRO A 649 -16.83 -1.97 -15.14
CA PRO A 649 -16.42 -1.93 -13.75
C PRO A 649 -16.52 -0.51 -13.20
N TYR A 650 -16.36 -0.39 -11.89
CA TYR A 650 -16.27 0.93 -11.25
C TYR A 650 -15.06 1.68 -11.78
N SER A 651 -15.28 2.93 -12.20
CA SER A 651 -14.23 3.81 -12.74
C SER A 651 -13.49 4.47 -11.57
N TRP A 652 -12.38 3.86 -11.14
CA TRP A 652 -11.57 4.35 -10.04
C TRP A 652 -10.98 5.74 -10.32
N ASP A 653 -11.04 6.61 -9.32
CA ASP A 653 -10.44 7.94 -9.39
C ASP A 653 -8.95 7.86 -9.01
N HIS A 654 -8.09 7.72 -10.02
CA HIS A 654 -6.64 7.72 -9.87
C HIS A 654 -6.01 9.12 -10.06
N SER A 655 -6.80 10.20 -9.95
CA SER A 655 -6.28 11.57 -10.05
C SER A 655 -5.24 11.89 -8.97
N LYS A 656 -5.29 11.20 -7.83
CA LYS A 656 -4.29 11.29 -6.77
C LYS A 656 -3.51 9.98 -6.68
N GLN A 657 -2.19 10.08 -6.78
CA GLN A 657 -1.29 8.95 -6.58
C GLN A 657 -1.03 8.75 -5.08
N TYR A 658 -1.65 7.71 -4.50
CA TYR A 658 -1.34 7.27 -3.14
C TYR A 658 -0.19 6.26 -3.17
N TRP A 659 1.02 6.75 -3.38
CA TRP A 659 2.24 5.94 -3.37
C TRP A 659 3.28 6.56 -2.44
N LYS A 660 3.60 5.86 -1.34
CA LYS A 660 4.66 6.28 -0.42
C LYS A 660 5.79 5.28 -0.48
N GLU A 661 6.86 5.66 -1.16
CA GLU A 661 8.07 4.86 -1.28
C GLU A 661 9.25 5.67 -0.77
N SER A 662 10.07 5.08 0.10
CA SER A 662 11.27 5.74 0.61
C SER A 662 12.31 5.90 -0.51
N ARG A 663 13.18 6.92 -0.40
CA ARG A 663 14.31 7.09 -1.33
C ARG A 663 15.15 5.83 -1.45
N ILE A 664 15.40 5.16 -0.31
CA ILE A 664 16.18 3.91 -0.22
C ILE A 664 15.50 2.79 -1.01
N SER A 665 14.19 2.57 -0.81
CA SER A 665 13.43 1.55 -1.56
C SER A 665 13.44 1.86 -3.06
N ARG A 666 13.21 3.12 -3.42
CA ARG A 666 13.20 3.56 -4.83
C ARG A 666 14.57 3.36 -5.48
N GLN A 667 15.65 3.75 -4.82
CA GLN A 667 17.02 3.54 -5.30
C GLN A 667 17.34 2.06 -5.43
N TYR A 668 16.91 1.22 -4.47
CA TYR A 668 17.09 -0.23 -4.56
C TYR A 668 16.31 -0.85 -5.74
N ARG A 669 15.05 -0.43 -5.95
CA ARG A 669 14.17 -0.97 -7.00
C ARG A 669 14.54 -0.49 -8.40
N LEU A 670 14.96 0.76 -8.53
CA LEU A 670 15.33 1.41 -9.80
C LEU A 670 16.84 1.40 -10.07
N ARG A 671 17.62 0.67 -9.26
CA ARG A 671 19.08 0.54 -9.44
C ARG A 671 19.41 0.09 -10.85
N GLN A 672 20.43 0.71 -11.43
CA GLN A 672 20.98 0.36 -12.74
C GLN A 672 22.47 -0.01 -12.65
N ASP A 673 23.09 0.13 -11.48
CA ASP A 673 24.51 -0.16 -11.28
C ASP A 673 24.80 -1.66 -11.29
N THR A 674 25.75 -2.04 -12.14
CA THR A 674 26.36 -3.37 -12.15
C THR A 674 27.34 -3.47 -10.97
N PRO A 675 27.36 -4.58 -10.23
CA PRO A 675 28.31 -4.75 -9.14
C PRO A 675 29.74 -4.69 -9.70
N HIS A 676 30.54 -3.78 -9.18
CA HIS A 676 31.96 -3.68 -9.52
C HIS A 676 32.74 -4.76 -8.78
N GLU A 677 33.70 -5.41 -9.44
CA GLU A 677 34.47 -6.54 -8.89
C GLU A 677 35.15 -6.20 -7.54
N LEU A 678 35.84 -5.06 -7.45
CA LEU A 678 36.47 -4.58 -6.20
C LEU A 678 35.52 -3.82 -5.25
N LEU A 679 34.81 -2.79 -5.73
CA LEU A 679 33.96 -1.92 -4.90
C LEU A 679 32.64 -2.57 -4.47
N GLY A 680 32.10 -3.51 -5.23
CA GLY A 680 30.79 -4.09 -5.03
C GLY A 680 29.66 -3.18 -5.56
N ARG A 681 28.57 -3.07 -4.81
CA ARG A 681 27.37 -2.31 -5.22
C ARG A 681 27.25 -1.00 -4.48
N ARG A 682 26.76 0.04 -5.15
CA ARG A 682 26.44 1.31 -4.49
C ARG A 682 25.31 1.07 -3.48
N VAL A 683 25.43 1.65 -2.29
CA VAL A 683 24.41 1.48 -1.24
C VAL A 683 23.26 2.46 -1.45
N PRO A 684 22.00 2.05 -1.21
CA PRO A 684 20.82 2.88 -1.47
C PRO A 684 20.58 3.98 -0.42
N ASP A 685 21.49 4.17 0.53
CA ASP A 685 21.40 5.19 1.57
C ASP A 685 22.54 6.21 1.49
N ASP A 686 23.30 6.23 0.39
CA ASP A 686 24.35 7.22 0.17
C ASP A 686 23.81 8.54 -0.42
N THR A 687 24.74 9.48 -0.66
CA THR A 687 24.48 10.75 -1.32
C THR A 687 25.48 10.95 -2.45
N ASP A 688 25.21 11.88 -3.36
CA ASP A 688 26.13 12.14 -4.47
C ASP A 688 27.47 12.74 -4.00
N ASP A 689 27.48 13.44 -2.86
CA ASP A 689 28.68 13.98 -2.21
C ASP A 689 29.41 12.96 -1.33
N SER A 690 28.79 11.83 -0.98
CA SER A 690 29.37 10.80 -0.12
C SER A 690 28.95 9.42 -0.61
N ARG A 691 29.44 9.05 -1.79
CA ARG A 691 29.13 7.76 -2.41
C ARG A 691 29.74 6.61 -1.63
N ARG A 692 28.98 5.54 -1.46
CA ARG A 692 29.39 4.37 -0.69
C ARG A 692 29.12 3.10 -1.47
N TRP A 693 30.08 2.19 -1.48
CA TRP A 693 29.96 0.87 -2.08
C TRP A 693 30.18 -0.20 -1.04
N ARG A 694 29.41 -1.29 -1.14
CA ARG A 694 29.51 -2.45 -0.27
C ARG A 694 29.83 -3.68 -1.09
N ASN A 695 30.84 -4.43 -0.65
CA ASN A 695 31.22 -5.69 -1.27
C ASN A 695 31.43 -6.82 -0.24
N VAL A 696 31.50 -8.05 -0.74
CA VAL A 696 32.00 -9.21 0.00
C VAL A 696 33.10 -9.85 -0.84
N LEU A 697 34.36 -9.52 -0.57
CA LEU A 697 35.49 -10.04 -1.33
C LEU A 697 35.65 -11.54 -1.03
N ARG A 698 35.48 -12.39 -2.06
CA ARG A 698 35.57 -13.85 -1.98
C ARG A 698 36.59 -14.36 -2.98
N LEU A 699 37.37 -15.37 -2.59
CA LEU A 699 38.33 -16.01 -3.50
C LEU A 699 37.67 -16.73 -4.69
N SER A 700 36.39 -17.10 -4.58
CA SER A 700 35.61 -17.65 -5.71
C SER A 700 35.27 -16.61 -6.78
N GLU A 701 35.25 -15.33 -6.40
CA GLU A 701 34.88 -14.20 -7.26
C GLU A 701 36.11 -13.37 -7.67
N LEU A 702 37.22 -13.47 -6.92
CA LEU A 702 38.51 -12.83 -7.20
C LEU A 702 39.63 -13.88 -7.35
N PRO A 703 39.65 -14.69 -8.43
CA PRO A 703 40.59 -15.80 -8.55
C PRO A 703 42.05 -15.34 -8.56
N TRP A 704 42.31 -14.14 -9.05
CA TRP A 704 43.66 -13.58 -9.15
C TRP A 704 44.28 -13.28 -7.78
N VAL A 705 43.49 -12.89 -6.78
CA VAL A 705 44.00 -12.54 -5.44
C VAL A 705 44.65 -13.75 -4.75
N LYS A 706 44.21 -14.98 -5.07
CA LYS A 706 44.78 -16.22 -4.53
C LYS A 706 46.30 -16.33 -4.73
N ASN A 707 46.82 -15.62 -5.71
CA ASN A 707 48.22 -15.67 -6.10
C ASN A 707 49.10 -14.62 -5.39
N HIS A 708 48.53 -13.85 -4.46
CA HIS A 708 49.26 -12.91 -3.61
C HIS A 708 49.29 -13.46 -2.17
N ILE A 709 50.34 -14.23 -1.86
CA ILE A 709 50.42 -15.02 -0.64
C ILE A 709 51.48 -14.42 0.28
N PHE A 710 51.10 -14.19 1.54
CA PHE A 710 51.98 -13.73 2.61
C PHE A 710 51.93 -14.73 3.76
N GLN A 711 53.07 -15.33 4.11
CA GLN A 711 53.20 -16.33 5.17
C GLN A 711 52.15 -17.46 5.10
N GLY A 712 51.87 -17.93 3.87
CA GLY A 712 50.89 -19.00 3.61
C GLY A 712 49.42 -18.56 3.63
N GLN A 713 49.13 -17.27 3.82
CA GLN A 713 47.77 -16.71 3.77
C GLN A 713 47.57 -15.87 2.53
N VAL A 714 46.36 -15.92 1.96
CA VAL A 714 45.99 -15.05 0.83
C VAL A 714 45.74 -13.64 1.36
N LEU A 715 46.60 -12.70 0.95
CA LEU A 715 46.53 -11.31 1.36
C LEU A 715 46.03 -10.46 0.19
N PHE A 716 45.03 -9.62 0.43
CA PHE A 716 44.63 -8.62 -0.54
C PHE A 716 45.75 -7.59 -0.69
N PRO A 717 46.25 -7.35 -1.92
CA PRO A 717 47.42 -6.48 -2.12
C PRO A 717 47.07 -5.03 -1.78
N GLY A 718 48.03 -4.28 -1.22
CA GLY A 718 47.85 -2.83 -1.00
C GLY A 718 47.60 -2.06 -2.29
N ALA A 719 48.09 -2.57 -3.42
CA ALA A 719 47.75 -2.09 -4.76
C ALA A 719 46.25 -2.24 -5.09
N GLY A 720 45.56 -3.22 -4.49
CA GLY A 720 44.12 -3.40 -4.60
C GLY A 720 43.33 -2.30 -3.91
N ASP A 721 43.78 -1.82 -2.75
CA ASP A 721 43.16 -0.68 -2.04
C ASP A 721 43.29 0.61 -2.87
N VAL A 722 44.45 0.82 -3.50
CA VAL A 722 44.67 1.94 -4.43
C VAL A 722 43.75 1.83 -5.66
N ALA A 723 43.66 0.65 -6.26
CA ALA A 723 42.78 0.42 -7.39
C ALA A 723 41.29 0.67 -7.03
N MET A 724 40.84 0.27 -5.83
CA MET A 724 39.51 0.61 -5.32
C MET A 724 39.29 2.12 -5.28
N ALA A 725 40.27 2.89 -4.81
CA ALA A 725 40.17 4.35 -4.78
C ALA A 725 40.12 4.98 -6.17
N LEU A 726 40.91 4.49 -7.14
CA LEU A 726 40.86 4.93 -8.53
C LEU A 726 39.52 4.61 -9.20
N GLU A 727 38.97 3.42 -8.94
CA GLU A 727 37.65 3.04 -9.45
C GLU A 727 36.52 3.87 -8.83
N ALA A 728 36.63 4.21 -7.55
CA ALA A 728 35.67 5.09 -6.90
C ALA A 728 35.74 6.51 -7.49
N ALA A 729 36.95 6.99 -7.78
CA ALA A 729 37.16 8.26 -8.48
C ALA A 729 36.58 8.22 -9.90
N ARG A 730 36.77 7.12 -10.65
CA ARG A 730 36.15 6.93 -11.98
C ARG A 730 34.62 6.91 -11.88
N ALA A 731 34.07 6.22 -10.89
CA ALA A 731 32.62 6.20 -10.68
C ALA A 731 32.05 7.59 -10.34
N LEU A 732 32.83 8.50 -9.75
CA LEU A 732 32.45 9.89 -9.47
C LEU A 732 32.52 10.80 -10.71
N THR A 733 33.10 10.37 -11.83
CA THR A 733 33.15 11.22 -13.04
C THR A 733 31.82 11.25 -13.79
N ASP A 734 30.86 10.38 -13.45
CA ASP A 734 29.55 10.25 -14.12
C ASP A 734 29.71 10.18 -15.65
N ASP A 735 30.55 9.26 -16.11
CA ASP A 735 30.92 9.00 -17.51
C ASP A 735 31.63 10.15 -18.25
N ARG A 736 32.02 11.21 -17.53
CA ARG A 736 32.90 12.24 -18.11
C ARG A 736 34.30 11.66 -18.34
N PRO A 737 34.93 11.92 -19.51
CA PRO A 737 36.27 11.43 -19.80
C PRO A 737 37.29 12.09 -18.85
N ALA A 738 37.98 11.27 -18.06
CA ALA A 738 39.06 11.71 -17.20
C ALA A 738 40.40 11.69 -17.96
N THR A 739 41.19 12.75 -17.82
CA THR A 739 42.54 12.84 -18.42
C THR A 739 43.64 12.39 -17.46
N LEU A 740 43.37 12.45 -16.15
CA LEU A 740 44.30 12.09 -15.08
C LEU A 740 43.50 11.72 -13.84
N PHE A 741 43.89 10.64 -13.16
CA PHE A 741 43.52 10.39 -11.77
C PHE A 741 44.75 10.57 -10.89
N GLU A 742 44.57 11.27 -9.77
CA GLU A 742 45.62 11.52 -8.80
C GLU A 742 45.08 11.20 -7.41
N ILE A 743 45.85 10.42 -6.66
CA ILE A 743 45.60 10.08 -5.26
C ILE A 743 46.83 10.48 -4.47
N ALA A 744 46.63 11.05 -3.30
CA ALA A 744 47.71 11.46 -2.43
C ALA A 744 47.42 11.08 -0.99
N ASP A 745 48.50 11.04 -0.20
CA ASP A 745 48.47 10.71 1.24
C ASP A 745 47.73 9.39 1.53
N VAL A 746 48.03 8.35 0.75
CA VAL A 746 47.42 7.03 0.93
C VAL A 746 48.04 6.37 2.16
N SER A 747 47.21 5.97 3.13
CA SER A 747 47.66 5.26 4.33
C SER A 747 47.01 3.87 4.42
N LEU A 748 47.84 2.82 4.38
CA LEU A 748 47.44 1.42 4.46
C LEU A 748 47.67 0.91 5.88
N ARG A 749 46.64 1.00 6.73
CA ARG A 749 46.78 0.76 8.18
C ARG A 749 46.78 -0.72 8.59
N ARG A 750 46.08 -1.56 7.83
CA ARG A 750 45.94 -3.00 8.14
C ARG A 750 45.89 -3.79 6.85
N ALA A 751 46.60 -4.90 6.83
CA ALA A 751 46.58 -5.86 5.73
C ALA A 751 45.27 -6.66 5.77
N LEU A 752 44.61 -6.83 4.63
CA LEU A 752 43.34 -7.54 4.51
C LEU A 752 43.57 -9.00 4.10
N VAL A 753 43.42 -9.94 5.04
CA VAL A 753 43.49 -11.38 4.75
C VAL A 753 42.15 -11.88 4.23
N ILE A 754 42.13 -12.55 3.07
CA ILE A 754 40.90 -13.12 2.51
C ILE A 754 40.81 -14.60 2.89
N PRO A 755 39.81 -15.01 3.68
CA PRO A 755 39.67 -16.41 4.10
C PRO A 755 39.21 -17.29 2.93
N GLU A 756 39.56 -18.58 2.98
CA GLU A 756 39.15 -19.57 1.96
C GLU A 756 37.62 -19.71 1.86
N GLN A 757 36.90 -19.52 2.96
CA GLN A 757 35.44 -19.56 3.02
C GLN A 757 34.87 -18.30 3.68
N GLY A 758 33.67 -17.90 3.26
CA GLY A 758 32.91 -16.78 3.87
C GLY A 758 33.19 -15.38 3.28
N GLY A 759 34.44 -15.10 2.89
CA GLY A 759 34.87 -13.81 2.33
C GLY A 759 34.92 -12.65 3.34
N VAL A 760 35.40 -11.48 2.91
CA VAL A 760 35.54 -10.27 3.74
C VAL A 760 34.55 -9.20 3.31
N LYS A 761 33.72 -8.71 4.24
CA LYS A 761 32.78 -7.60 3.97
C LYS A 761 33.54 -6.28 3.99
N THR A 762 33.43 -5.51 2.91
CA THR A 762 34.04 -4.19 2.79
C THR A 762 33.00 -3.12 2.51
N VAL A 763 33.27 -1.90 2.99
CA VAL A 763 32.51 -0.69 2.65
C VAL A 763 33.51 0.38 2.26
N PHE A 764 33.49 0.78 0.98
CA PHE A 764 34.31 1.87 0.47
C PHE A 764 33.49 3.16 0.45
N THR A 765 34.05 4.26 0.98
CA THR A 765 33.37 5.57 1.02
C THR A 765 34.23 6.59 0.31
N ALA A 766 33.67 7.28 -0.68
CA ALA A 766 34.29 8.41 -1.34
C ALA A 766 33.47 9.66 -1.06
N ARG A 767 34.13 10.73 -0.60
CA ARG A 767 33.50 12.02 -0.33
C ARG A 767 34.02 13.08 -1.29
N VAL A 768 33.11 13.84 -1.87
CA VAL A 768 33.42 15.01 -2.70
C VAL A 768 33.64 16.20 -1.76
N ILE A 769 34.80 16.85 -1.87
CA ILE A 769 35.17 18.04 -1.11
C ILE A 769 35.57 19.16 -2.08
N ASP A 770 35.40 20.41 -1.67
CA ASP A 770 35.83 21.56 -2.48
C ASP A 770 37.35 21.55 -2.69
N ALA A 771 37.78 21.92 -3.90
CA ALA A 771 39.16 21.74 -4.33
C ALA A 771 40.14 22.61 -3.52
N GLU A 772 41.04 21.95 -2.78
CA GLU A 772 42.32 22.56 -2.44
C GLU A 772 43.22 22.59 -3.69
N LYS A 773 44.03 23.65 -3.84
CA LYS A 773 44.93 23.77 -4.99
C LYS A 773 46.09 22.78 -4.85
N TRP A 774 46.07 21.73 -5.66
CA TRP A 774 47.20 20.81 -5.81
C TRP A 774 48.27 21.42 -6.74
N GLU A 775 49.52 21.51 -6.27
CA GLU A 775 50.64 21.85 -7.14
C GLU A 775 50.99 20.66 -8.04
N LYS A 776 50.87 20.84 -9.36
CA LYS A 776 51.33 19.85 -10.35
C LYS A 776 52.84 19.69 -10.25
N ARG A 777 53.31 18.56 -9.72
CA ARG A 777 54.73 18.15 -9.76
C ARG A 777 54.89 17.00 -10.74
N TYR A 778 55.33 17.31 -11.97
CA TYR A 778 55.73 16.29 -12.94
C TYR A 778 57.26 16.17 -12.91
N ARG A 779 57.79 14.98 -12.56
CA ARG A 779 59.20 14.64 -12.75
C ARG A 779 59.31 13.50 -13.75
N SER A 780 60.01 13.73 -14.86
CA SER A 780 60.28 12.73 -15.91
C SER A 780 61.79 12.60 -16.03
N THR A 781 62.37 11.52 -15.52
CA THR A 781 63.80 11.25 -15.70
C THR A 781 64.00 9.75 -15.79
N ARG A 782 64.27 9.23 -17.01
CA ARG A 782 64.66 7.82 -17.21
C ARG A 782 66.05 7.56 -16.62
N LEU A 783 66.29 6.33 -16.21
CA LEU A 783 67.57 5.91 -15.60
C LEU A 783 68.78 5.96 -16.56
N PRO A 784 70.00 6.28 -16.08
CA PRO A 784 71.24 6.21 -16.87
C PRO A 784 71.67 4.79 -17.27
N SER A 785 72.56 4.68 -18.26
CA SER A 785 72.91 3.45 -19.00
C SER A 785 73.84 2.42 -18.29
N ASN A 786 74.26 2.64 -17.04
CA ASN A 786 75.29 1.82 -16.37
C ASN A 786 74.70 0.80 -15.36
N ASN A 787 73.70 0.03 -15.77
CA ASN A 787 73.00 -0.94 -14.90
C ASN A 787 73.46 -2.40 -15.14
N VAL A 788 73.44 -3.22 -14.09
CA VAL A 788 73.81 -4.65 -14.09
C VAL A 788 72.54 -5.52 -14.16
N PRO A 789 72.49 -6.58 -14.97
CA PRO A 789 71.31 -7.46 -15.06
C PRO A 789 71.02 -8.19 -13.74
N VAL A 790 69.73 -8.40 -13.47
CA VAL A 790 69.19 -9.12 -12.31
C VAL A 790 68.50 -10.40 -12.81
N ASP A 791 68.82 -11.54 -12.19
CA ASP A 791 68.12 -12.80 -12.44
C ASP A 791 66.77 -12.80 -11.71
N MET A 792 65.67 -12.74 -12.49
CA MET A 792 64.31 -12.66 -11.94
C MET A 792 63.82 -13.98 -11.33
N GLY A 793 64.37 -15.12 -11.73
CA GLY A 793 64.08 -16.40 -11.07
C GLY A 793 64.56 -16.36 -9.63
N ARG A 794 65.83 -16.01 -9.44
CA ARG A 794 66.44 -15.85 -8.10
C ARG A 794 65.79 -14.74 -7.27
N PHE A 795 65.31 -13.68 -7.92
CA PHE A 795 64.57 -12.62 -7.23
C PHE A 795 63.31 -13.16 -6.56
N TYR A 796 62.44 -13.84 -7.30
CA TYR A 796 61.22 -14.39 -6.71
C TYR A 796 61.50 -15.52 -5.69
N ASP A 797 62.57 -16.29 -5.88
CA ASP A 797 63.00 -17.27 -4.86
C ASP A 797 63.39 -16.56 -3.55
N ALA A 798 64.09 -15.42 -3.63
CA ALA A 798 64.44 -14.61 -2.46
C ALA A 798 63.19 -14.00 -1.78
N MET A 799 62.19 -13.58 -2.55
CA MET A 799 60.91 -13.09 -2.01
C MET A 799 60.15 -14.20 -1.28
N ASN A 800 60.10 -15.41 -1.86
CA ASN A 800 59.47 -16.57 -1.24
C ASN A 800 60.14 -16.95 0.09
N ASN A 801 61.48 -16.87 0.16
CA ASN A 801 62.24 -17.17 1.37
C ASN A 801 61.93 -16.24 2.55
N VAL A 802 61.50 -14.99 2.27
CA VAL A 802 61.06 -14.04 3.32
C VAL A 802 59.55 -14.08 3.55
N GLY A 803 58.84 -15.05 2.96
CA GLY A 803 57.41 -15.28 3.16
C GLY A 803 56.49 -14.52 2.21
N LEU A 804 57.00 -13.95 1.12
CA LEU A 804 56.22 -13.34 0.04
C LEU A 804 56.18 -14.27 -1.17
N ASP A 805 55.13 -15.09 -1.26
CA ASP A 805 54.93 -16.04 -2.35
C ASP A 805 54.02 -15.43 -3.43
N TYR A 806 54.67 -14.83 -4.43
CA TYR A 806 54.02 -14.25 -5.60
C TYR A 806 53.86 -15.29 -6.70
N GLN A 807 52.62 -15.48 -7.13
CA GLN A 807 52.24 -16.40 -8.21
C GLN A 807 51.41 -15.68 -9.28
N GLY A 808 51.09 -16.38 -10.38
CA GLY A 808 50.19 -15.88 -11.43
C GLY A 808 50.50 -14.44 -11.86
N ILE A 809 49.49 -13.55 -11.78
CA ILE A 809 49.62 -12.14 -12.18
C ILE A 809 50.66 -11.35 -11.38
N PHE A 810 50.97 -11.76 -10.15
CA PHE A 810 51.93 -11.06 -9.28
C PHE A 810 53.38 -11.49 -9.56
N ARG A 811 53.60 -12.55 -10.34
CA ARG A 811 54.93 -13.00 -10.78
C ARG A 811 55.25 -12.50 -12.19
N GLY A 812 55.10 -11.20 -12.42
CA GLY A 812 55.16 -10.59 -13.76
C GLY A 812 56.55 -10.16 -14.24
N LEU A 813 57.55 -10.00 -13.36
CA LEU A 813 58.88 -9.48 -13.75
C LEU A 813 59.66 -10.52 -14.58
N VAL A 814 59.95 -10.20 -15.84
CA VAL A 814 60.66 -11.10 -16.77
C VAL A 814 62.11 -10.69 -17.01
N TYR A 815 62.42 -9.40 -16.88
CA TYR A 815 63.77 -8.86 -17.05
C TYR A 815 63.98 -7.67 -16.12
N GLY A 816 65.20 -7.48 -15.63
CA GLY A 816 65.54 -6.23 -14.98
C GLY A 816 67.02 -6.00 -14.85
N LYS A 817 67.36 -4.74 -14.63
CA LYS A 817 68.71 -4.24 -14.47
C LYS A 817 68.74 -3.25 -13.32
N ARG A 818 69.80 -3.26 -12.53
CA ARG A 818 69.93 -2.41 -11.34
C ARG A 818 71.28 -1.69 -11.27
N SER A 819 71.28 -0.57 -10.57
CA SER A 819 72.46 0.06 -9.99
C SER A 819 72.14 0.39 -8.52
N ARG A 820 73.09 0.97 -7.77
CA ARG A 820 72.87 1.24 -6.34
C ARG A 820 71.70 2.21 -6.15
N GLY A 821 70.62 1.74 -5.52
CA GLY A 821 69.43 2.55 -5.23
C GLY A 821 68.52 2.80 -6.43
N CYS A 822 68.73 2.13 -7.57
CA CYS A 822 67.96 2.33 -8.79
C CYS A 822 67.76 1.01 -9.54
N SER A 823 66.57 0.78 -10.11
CA SER A 823 66.33 -0.37 -11.00
C SER A 823 65.39 -0.04 -12.14
N SER A 824 65.58 -0.72 -13.26
CA SER A 824 64.70 -0.67 -14.42
C SER A 824 64.28 -2.10 -14.73
N VAL A 825 62.98 -2.38 -14.69
CA VAL A 825 62.43 -3.72 -14.87
C VAL A 825 61.41 -3.75 -16.00
N LYS A 826 61.26 -4.92 -16.62
CA LYS A 826 60.24 -5.21 -17.62
C LYS A 826 59.38 -6.36 -17.11
N ALA A 827 58.06 -6.17 -17.14
CA ALA A 827 57.08 -7.19 -16.84
C ALA A 827 56.28 -7.57 -18.09
N ALA A 828 55.83 -8.83 -18.16
CA ALA A 828 55.02 -9.34 -19.25
C ALA A 828 54.02 -10.38 -18.76
N TRP A 829 52.82 -10.37 -19.33
CA TRP A 829 51.74 -11.31 -19.01
C TRP A 829 51.06 -11.83 -20.28
N GLY A 830 50.70 -13.12 -20.25
CA GLY A 830 49.91 -13.78 -21.30
C GLY A 830 48.46 -13.28 -21.33
N ALA A 831 47.75 -13.58 -22.43
CA ALA A 831 46.36 -13.17 -22.64
C ALA A 831 45.38 -13.78 -21.62
N ASP A 832 45.71 -14.94 -21.05
CA ASP A 832 44.93 -15.68 -20.04
C ASP A 832 45.00 -15.07 -18.63
N MET A 833 45.93 -14.15 -18.39
CA MET A 833 46.21 -13.54 -17.09
C MET A 833 45.71 -12.09 -16.99
N GLN A 834 44.85 -11.66 -17.91
CA GLN A 834 44.37 -10.28 -18.02
C GLN A 834 43.08 -10.03 -17.21
N ILE A 835 42.99 -8.83 -16.61
CA ILE A 835 41.77 -8.31 -15.98
C ILE A 835 41.53 -6.91 -16.56
N ASP A 836 40.57 -6.80 -17.47
CA ASP A 836 40.40 -5.66 -18.38
C ASP A 836 39.43 -4.56 -17.90
N SER A 837 39.11 -4.52 -16.62
CA SER A 837 38.00 -3.70 -16.09
C SER A 837 38.43 -2.51 -15.23
N TYR A 838 39.73 -2.29 -15.02
CA TYR A 838 40.26 -1.31 -14.07
C TYR A 838 41.01 -0.14 -14.72
N VAL A 839 40.98 1.03 -14.09
CA VAL A 839 41.86 2.18 -14.34
C VAL A 839 43.32 1.75 -14.20
N VAL A 840 43.62 0.97 -13.17
CA VAL A 840 44.91 0.29 -12.97
C VAL A 840 44.65 -1.10 -12.42
N ASN A 841 45.21 -2.11 -13.08
CA ASN A 841 45.14 -3.49 -12.60
C ASN A 841 45.92 -3.63 -11.27
N PRO A 842 45.31 -4.15 -10.19
CA PRO A 842 45.98 -4.31 -8.89
C PRO A 842 47.26 -5.14 -8.95
N GLY A 843 47.29 -6.22 -9.74
CA GLY A 843 48.47 -7.05 -9.89
C GLY A 843 49.60 -6.33 -10.64
N PHE A 844 49.27 -5.55 -11.67
CA PHE A 844 50.29 -4.77 -12.40
C PHE A 844 50.92 -3.70 -11.51
N LEU A 845 50.09 -3.03 -10.71
CA LEU A 845 50.58 -2.02 -9.77
C LEU A 845 51.43 -2.65 -8.66
N ASP A 846 51.05 -3.81 -8.14
CA ASP A 846 51.87 -4.53 -7.16
C ASP A 846 53.22 -4.97 -7.76
N VAL A 847 53.24 -5.49 -8.99
CA VAL A 847 54.48 -5.81 -9.71
C VAL A 847 55.35 -4.56 -9.93
N ALA A 848 54.74 -3.39 -10.13
CA ALA A 848 55.48 -2.13 -10.12
C ALA A 848 56.08 -1.84 -8.73
N PHE A 849 55.36 -2.07 -7.63
CA PHE A 849 55.92 -1.95 -6.27
C PHE A 849 57.08 -2.91 -6.02
N GLN A 850 57.02 -4.13 -6.56
CA GLN A 850 58.11 -5.11 -6.47
C GLN A 850 59.43 -4.60 -7.07
N SER A 851 59.39 -3.68 -8.03
CA SER A 851 60.60 -3.08 -8.59
C SER A 851 61.44 -2.31 -7.55
N LEU A 852 60.84 -1.83 -6.46
CA LEU A 852 61.58 -1.18 -5.37
C LEU A 852 62.52 -2.16 -4.66
N TYR A 853 62.14 -3.43 -4.55
CA TYR A 853 63.03 -4.48 -4.03
C TYR A 853 64.25 -4.71 -4.93
N THR A 854 64.06 -4.68 -6.25
CA THR A 854 65.18 -4.82 -7.20
C THR A 854 66.15 -3.63 -7.16
N ALA A 855 65.65 -2.43 -6.83
CA ALA A 855 66.50 -1.26 -6.60
C ALA A 855 67.25 -1.36 -5.25
N PHE A 856 66.59 -1.87 -4.21
CA PHE A 856 67.16 -2.04 -2.88
C PHE A 856 68.33 -3.03 -2.88
N SER A 857 68.13 -4.23 -3.43
CA SER A 857 69.10 -5.31 -3.29
C SER A 857 69.21 -6.21 -4.52
N SER A 858 70.38 -6.85 -4.68
CA SER A 858 70.56 -7.94 -5.65
C SER A 858 70.10 -9.25 -5.01
N PRO A 859 69.37 -10.13 -5.73
CA PRO A 859 69.04 -11.47 -5.22
C PRO A 859 70.26 -12.28 -4.76
N ALA A 860 71.45 -12.00 -5.33
CA ALA A 860 72.69 -12.68 -4.96
C ALA A 860 73.36 -12.15 -3.67
N SER A 861 72.96 -10.99 -3.13
CA SER A 861 73.61 -10.40 -1.94
C SER A 861 73.04 -10.90 -0.61
N GLY A 862 71.83 -11.47 -0.62
CA GLY A 862 71.14 -11.97 0.58
C GLY A 862 70.70 -10.86 1.56
N GLU A 863 70.49 -9.63 1.07
CA GLU A 863 70.06 -8.50 1.92
C GLU A 863 68.54 -8.41 2.09
N ILE A 864 67.74 -9.07 1.24
CA ILE A 864 66.28 -9.20 1.45
C ILE A 864 66.07 -10.26 2.55
N ARG A 865 65.87 -9.81 3.79
CA ARG A 865 65.77 -10.66 4.99
C ARG A 865 64.41 -10.69 5.64
N ALA A 866 63.60 -9.68 5.35
CA ALA A 866 62.27 -9.53 5.87
C ALA A 866 61.33 -9.09 4.74
N PRO A 867 60.05 -9.44 4.83
CA PRO A 867 59.06 -8.97 3.88
C PRO A 867 58.66 -7.52 4.22
N TYR A 868 58.75 -6.64 3.24
CA TYR A 868 58.30 -5.24 3.31
C TYR A 868 56.93 -5.09 2.62
N LEU A 869 55.95 -4.58 3.33
CA LEU A 869 54.62 -4.30 2.78
C LEU A 869 54.37 -2.80 2.66
N PRO A 870 53.64 -2.34 1.63
CA PRO A 870 53.32 -0.92 1.48
C PRO A 870 52.44 -0.45 2.63
N ILE A 871 52.83 0.63 3.30
CA ILE A 871 52.08 1.26 4.40
C ILE A 871 51.63 2.68 4.08
N HIS A 872 52.33 3.35 3.15
CA HIS A 872 52.04 4.72 2.79
C HIS A 872 52.50 5.06 1.36
N ILE A 873 51.74 5.90 0.65
CA ILE A 873 52.09 6.46 -0.66
C ILE A 873 51.77 7.96 -0.62
N GLU A 874 52.78 8.81 -0.84
CA GLU A 874 52.57 10.26 -0.82
C GLU A 874 51.73 10.73 -2.00
N ARG A 875 52.01 10.20 -3.19
CA ARG A 875 51.28 10.55 -4.41
C ARG A 875 51.31 9.42 -5.42
N LEU A 876 50.19 9.20 -6.08
CA LEU A 876 50.05 8.31 -7.23
C LEU A 876 49.25 9.01 -8.31
N ALA A 877 49.80 9.07 -9.52
CA ALA A 877 49.15 9.68 -10.67
C ALA A 877 49.10 8.70 -11.84
N VAL A 878 47.92 8.54 -12.43
CA VAL A 878 47.70 7.65 -13.58
C VAL A 878 46.95 8.36 -14.69
N ASN A 879 47.44 8.20 -15.92
CA ASN A 879 46.69 8.58 -17.11
C ASN A 879 45.84 7.38 -17.58
N PRO A 880 44.51 7.41 -17.40
CA PRO A 880 43.63 6.28 -17.76
C PRO A 880 43.53 6.05 -19.27
N ASN A 881 44.02 6.97 -20.11
CA ASN A 881 43.90 6.90 -21.56
C ASN A 881 45.13 6.26 -22.23
N VAL A 882 46.13 5.82 -21.46
CA VAL A 882 47.32 5.14 -22.00
C VAL A 882 47.10 3.62 -21.86
N PRO A 883 46.86 2.89 -22.96
CA PRO A 883 46.71 1.45 -22.90
C PRO A 883 48.07 0.76 -22.70
N TYR A 884 48.13 -0.23 -21.81
CA TYR A 884 49.33 -1.05 -21.60
C TYR A 884 49.47 -2.24 -22.57
N ARG A 885 48.61 -2.31 -23.61
CA ARG A 885 48.61 -3.39 -24.62
C ARG A 885 49.57 -3.10 -25.77
N ILE A 886 50.23 -4.14 -26.26
CA ILE A 886 51.06 -4.13 -27.48
C ILE A 886 50.41 -5.06 -28.52
N ALA A 887 50.69 -4.85 -29.81
CA ALA A 887 50.25 -5.76 -30.88
C ALA A 887 50.75 -7.19 -30.61
N ASN A 888 49.84 -8.18 -30.67
CA ASN A 888 49.97 -9.63 -30.36
C ASN A 888 49.32 -10.12 -29.04
N ASP A 889 48.38 -9.38 -28.43
CA ASP A 889 47.62 -9.76 -27.21
C ASP A 889 48.45 -10.01 -25.93
N GLU A 890 49.76 -9.74 -25.94
CA GLU A 890 50.59 -9.70 -24.74
C GLU A 890 50.55 -8.30 -24.08
N THR A 891 50.43 -8.28 -22.76
CA THR A 891 50.54 -7.04 -21.98
C THR A 891 51.96 -6.92 -21.46
N GLN A 892 52.61 -5.77 -21.69
CA GLN A 892 53.97 -5.51 -21.21
C GLN A 892 54.07 -4.13 -20.58
N MET A 893 54.88 -4.00 -19.53
CA MET A 893 55.19 -2.71 -18.91
C MET A 893 56.68 -2.61 -18.59
N GLU A 894 57.20 -1.38 -18.62
CA GLU A 894 58.51 -1.03 -18.08
C GLU A 894 58.33 -0.19 -16.82
N ALA A 895 59.07 -0.48 -15.76
CA ALA A 895 59.05 0.31 -14.53
C ALA A 895 60.47 0.69 -14.10
N ASP A 896 60.69 1.98 -13.86
CA ASP A 896 61.91 2.50 -13.25
C ASP A 896 61.63 2.84 -11.78
N ALA A 897 62.45 2.33 -10.86
CA ALA A 897 62.33 2.56 -9.43
C ALA A 897 63.58 3.22 -8.86
N PHE A 898 63.38 4.16 -7.94
CA PHE A 898 64.40 4.97 -7.31
C PHE A 898 64.23 4.92 -5.79
N LEU A 899 65.21 4.38 -5.06
CA LEU A 899 65.19 4.45 -3.60
C LEU A 899 65.60 5.84 -3.13
N THR A 900 64.80 6.40 -2.25
CA THR A 900 65.07 7.66 -1.55
C THR A 900 65.55 7.40 -0.12
N VAL A 901 65.00 6.39 0.56
CA VAL A 901 65.42 5.96 1.91
C VAL A 901 65.51 4.44 1.96
N SER A 902 66.57 3.91 2.58
CA SER A 902 66.72 2.49 2.89
C SER A 902 67.32 2.31 4.29
N ASP A 903 66.55 1.75 5.21
CA ASP A 903 67.04 1.26 6.50
C ASP A 903 66.54 -0.18 6.78
N SER A 904 66.83 -0.74 7.95
CA SER A 904 66.46 -2.13 8.30
C SER A 904 64.97 -2.35 8.50
N THR A 905 64.17 -1.29 8.55
CA THR A 905 62.74 -1.33 8.86
C THR A 905 61.86 -0.67 7.79
N LEU A 906 62.44 0.16 6.92
CA LEU A 906 61.72 0.98 5.95
C LEU A 906 62.49 1.07 4.62
N LEU A 907 61.76 0.80 3.53
CA LEU A 907 62.15 1.14 2.17
C LEU A 907 61.24 2.25 1.68
N ARG A 908 61.81 3.35 1.18
CA ARG A 908 61.05 4.42 0.55
C ARG A 908 61.61 4.75 -0.81
N GLY A 909 60.74 4.98 -1.78
CA GLY A 909 61.17 5.36 -3.11
C GLY A 909 60.06 5.82 -4.04
N ASP A 910 60.46 6.10 -5.28
CA ASP A 910 59.60 6.55 -6.36
C ASP A 910 59.62 5.53 -7.49
N ILE A 911 58.49 5.33 -8.17
CA ILE A 911 58.34 4.38 -9.28
C ILE A 911 57.68 5.10 -10.46
N GLN A 912 58.23 4.91 -11.66
CA GLN A 912 57.68 5.42 -12.91
C GLN A 912 57.40 4.24 -13.85
N VAL A 913 56.16 4.10 -14.29
CA VAL A 913 55.73 3.03 -15.20
C VAL A 913 55.47 3.60 -16.58
N TYR A 914 56.04 2.96 -17.59
CA TYR A 914 55.99 3.36 -18.99
C TYR A 914 55.36 2.25 -19.84
N GLN A 915 54.72 2.67 -20.94
CA GLN A 915 54.42 1.77 -22.06
C GLN A 915 55.74 1.51 -22.82
N CYS A 916 55.99 0.26 -23.25
CA CYS A 916 57.16 -0.04 -24.10
C CYS A 916 57.19 0.96 -25.28
N GLU A 917 58.36 1.56 -25.50
CA GLU A 917 58.64 2.59 -26.53
C GLU A 917 58.20 4.04 -26.20
N SER A 918 57.44 4.30 -25.12
CA SER A 918 57.08 5.67 -24.70
C SER A 918 58.19 6.37 -23.91
N GLN A 919 58.37 7.68 -24.16
CA GLN A 919 59.25 8.56 -23.37
C GLN A 919 58.55 9.17 -22.14
N HIS A 920 57.22 9.01 -22.01
CA HIS A 920 56.42 9.57 -20.92
C HIS A 920 55.84 8.47 -20.03
N ALA A 921 55.90 8.67 -18.72
CA ALA A 921 55.32 7.76 -17.74
C ALA A 921 53.79 7.77 -17.84
N ALA A 922 53.19 6.59 -17.93
CA ALA A 922 51.74 6.38 -17.90
C ALA A 922 51.20 6.37 -16.46
N LEU A 923 52.03 5.93 -15.51
CA LEU A 923 51.74 5.91 -14.08
C LEU A 923 52.99 6.33 -13.29
N GLN A 924 52.78 7.12 -12.25
CA GLN A 924 53.83 7.58 -11.33
C GLN A 924 53.41 7.30 -9.89
N VAL A 925 54.35 6.80 -9.09
CA VAL A 925 54.21 6.57 -7.65
C VAL A 925 55.35 7.32 -6.97
N GLU A 926 55.05 8.23 -6.05
CA GLU A 926 56.04 9.01 -5.32
C GLU A 926 55.92 8.72 -3.83
N GLY A 927 57.09 8.56 -3.18
CA GLY A 927 57.17 8.36 -1.74
C GLY A 927 56.51 7.07 -1.24
N ILE A 928 56.43 6.01 -2.07
CA ILE A 928 55.94 4.72 -1.58
C ILE A 928 56.84 4.22 -0.47
N SER A 929 56.26 3.98 0.69
CA SER A 929 56.91 3.56 1.92
C SER A 929 56.49 2.13 2.23
N MET A 930 57.45 1.21 2.22
CA MET A 930 57.27 -0.20 2.51
C MET A 930 57.97 -0.53 3.82
N LYS A 931 57.23 -1.04 4.80
CA LYS A 931 57.74 -1.33 6.15
C LYS A 931 57.96 -2.82 6.33
N SER A 932 59.07 -3.19 6.98
CA SER A 932 59.35 -4.57 7.37
C SER A 932 58.27 -5.07 8.35
N MET A 933 57.73 -6.25 8.07
CA MET A 933 56.76 -6.93 8.95
C MET A 933 57.43 -7.79 10.02
N SER A 934 58.76 -7.89 10.01
CA SER A 934 59.55 -8.64 10.98
C SER A 934 60.50 -7.70 11.72
N GLU A 935 60.59 -7.83 13.04
CA GLU A 935 61.59 -7.10 13.83
C GLU A 935 62.99 -7.67 13.60
N PRO A 936 64.04 -6.83 13.49
CA PRO A 936 65.41 -7.32 13.39
C PRO A 936 65.81 -8.06 14.67
N GLN A 937 65.97 -9.38 14.59
CA GLN A 937 66.47 -10.21 15.69
C GLN A 937 68.00 -10.38 15.58
N PRO A 938 68.76 -10.45 16.69
CA PRO A 938 70.22 -10.63 16.67
C PRO A 938 70.69 -11.88 15.90
N GLU A 939 69.86 -12.91 15.86
CA GLU A 939 70.06 -14.14 15.07
C GLU A 939 70.08 -13.93 13.55
N ASN A 940 69.56 -12.79 13.07
CA ASN A 940 69.50 -12.43 11.65
C ASN A 940 70.64 -11.47 11.22
N ASP A 941 71.60 -11.18 12.10
CA ASP A 941 72.73 -10.29 11.80
C ASP A 941 73.77 -10.94 10.87
N ARG A 942 74.43 -10.12 10.03
CA ARG A 942 75.59 -10.60 9.26
C ARG A 942 76.84 -10.35 10.09
N CYS A 943 77.45 -11.41 10.63
CA CYS A 943 78.75 -11.34 11.26
C CYS A 943 79.87 -11.17 10.19
N LEU A 944 79.83 -10.07 9.44
CA LEU A 944 80.85 -9.72 8.43
C LEU A 944 82.11 -9.16 9.07
N PHE A 945 81.97 -8.51 10.21
CA PHE A 945 83.08 -7.94 10.95
C PHE A 945 83.61 -9.01 11.92
N SER A 946 84.88 -9.31 11.78
CA SER A 946 85.64 -10.10 12.74
C SER A 946 86.86 -9.28 13.15
N GLU A 947 87.20 -9.32 14.43
CA GLU A 947 88.48 -8.83 14.93
C GLU A 947 89.32 -10.01 15.41
N THR A 948 90.63 -9.92 15.21
CA THR A 948 91.54 -10.91 15.78
C THR A 948 91.77 -10.55 17.24
N VAL A 949 91.09 -11.25 18.15
CA VAL A 949 91.30 -11.10 19.60
C VAL A 949 92.50 -11.96 20.01
N TRP A 950 93.59 -11.31 20.44
CA TRP A 950 94.74 -11.99 21.02
C TRP A 950 94.50 -12.24 22.51
N GLY A 951 94.48 -13.51 22.92
CA GLY A 951 94.40 -13.93 24.31
C GLY A 951 95.66 -14.69 24.75
N PRO A 952 95.98 -14.71 26.06
CA PRO A 952 97.10 -15.49 26.59
C PRO A 952 96.85 -17.00 26.41
N ASP A 953 97.90 -17.74 26.08
CA ASP A 953 97.86 -19.19 25.92
C ASP A 953 97.54 -19.86 27.26
N VAL A 954 96.40 -20.56 27.32
CA VAL A 954 95.91 -21.30 28.49
C VAL A 954 96.85 -22.46 28.90
N SER A 955 97.85 -22.80 28.08
CA SER A 955 98.92 -23.74 28.42
C SER A 955 99.93 -23.20 29.44
N LEU A 956 99.93 -21.89 29.73
CA LEU A 956 100.83 -21.21 30.68
C LEU A 956 100.18 -20.95 32.06
N GLY A 957 99.31 -21.84 32.52
CA GLY A 957 99.15 -22.23 33.93
C GLY A 957 98.96 -21.20 35.05
N ILE A 958 98.82 -19.89 34.83
CA ILE A 958 98.55 -18.90 35.89
C ILE A 958 97.73 -17.72 35.35
N ALA A 959 96.43 -17.74 35.64
CA ALA A 959 95.65 -16.53 35.96
C ALA A 959 94.37 -16.94 36.72
N GLU A 960 94.32 -16.61 38.01
CA GLU A 960 93.12 -16.66 38.86
C GLU A 960 92.09 -15.63 38.41
N VAL A 961 90.83 -16.05 38.25
CA VAL A 961 89.67 -15.16 38.28
C VAL A 961 89.01 -15.29 39.65
N ALA A 962 89.07 -14.21 40.43
CA ALA A 962 88.43 -14.10 41.73
C ALA A 962 86.90 -14.19 41.60
N SER A 963 86.31 -15.29 42.05
CA SER A 963 84.87 -15.36 42.28
C SER A 963 84.54 -14.83 43.68
N ARG A 964 83.81 -13.72 43.77
CA ARG A 964 83.11 -13.32 45.00
C ARG A 964 81.79 -14.10 45.03
N ARG A 965 81.75 -15.22 45.75
CA ARG A 965 80.49 -15.85 46.20
C ARG A 965 80.22 -15.39 47.64
N ALA A 966 79.11 -14.69 47.87
CA ALA A 966 78.64 -14.34 49.20
C ALA A 966 78.06 -15.59 49.89
N LYS A 967 78.32 -15.76 51.19
CA LYS A 967 77.97 -16.97 51.97
C LYS A 967 76.47 -17.23 52.14
N ASP A 968 75.60 -16.25 51.85
CA ASP A 968 74.14 -16.39 52.01
C ASP A 968 73.47 -17.12 50.83
N ASP A 969 74.02 -17.05 49.61
CA ASP A 969 73.44 -17.73 48.44
C ASP A 969 73.55 -19.26 48.52
N THR A 970 74.52 -19.78 49.28
CA THR A 970 74.76 -21.23 49.37
C THR A 970 73.63 -21.94 50.12
N ARG A 971 72.99 -21.30 51.11
CA ARG A 971 71.88 -21.88 51.87
C ARG A 971 70.57 -21.91 51.09
N LEU A 972 70.28 -20.85 50.31
CA LEU A 972 69.07 -20.78 49.50
C LEU A 972 69.12 -21.80 48.36
N ILE A 973 70.29 -21.97 47.73
CA ILE A 973 70.49 -22.97 46.68
C ILE A 973 70.38 -24.40 47.26
N GLU A 974 70.96 -24.68 48.43
CA GLU A 974 70.83 -26.00 49.10
C GLU A 974 69.39 -26.34 49.53
N ALA A 975 68.54 -25.33 49.80
CA ALA A 975 67.12 -25.53 50.10
C ALA A 975 66.30 -25.82 48.83
N LEU A 976 66.64 -25.18 47.70
CA LEU A 976 65.96 -25.33 46.41
C LEU A 976 66.39 -26.59 45.64
N ASP A 977 67.62 -27.08 45.82
CA ASP A 977 68.16 -28.27 45.13
C ASP A 977 67.80 -29.62 45.79
N ARG A 978 67.00 -29.63 46.88
CA ARG A 978 66.52 -30.89 47.48
C ARG A 978 65.41 -31.51 46.63
N PRO A 979 65.51 -32.80 46.21
CA PRO A 979 64.49 -33.44 45.40
C PRO A 979 63.12 -33.48 46.10
N PRO A 980 62.00 -33.20 45.41
CA PRO A 980 60.66 -33.01 45.99
C PRO A 980 59.96 -34.31 46.46
N HIS A 981 60.69 -35.38 46.78
CA HIS A 981 60.11 -36.71 47.02
C HIS A 981 60.03 -37.12 48.50
N LEU A 982 60.18 -36.19 49.44
CA LEU A 982 60.20 -36.49 50.88
C LEU A 982 59.35 -35.53 51.74
N ASN A 983 58.16 -35.11 51.29
CA ASN A 983 56.95 -34.85 52.11
C ASN A 983 55.82 -34.24 51.24
N PRO A 984 54.70 -34.94 50.96
CA PRO A 984 53.62 -34.38 50.12
C PRO A 984 52.62 -33.47 50.84
N ASP A 985 52.71 -33.26 52.16
CA ASP A 985 51.55 -32.81 52.95
C ASP A 985 51.65 -31.41 53.61
N SER A 986 52.59 -30.54 53.20
CA SER A 986 52.62 -29.13 53.67
C SER A 986 53.00 -28.12 52.59
N ASP A 987 52.08 -27.83 51.66
CA ASP A 987 52.27 -26.79 50.65
C ASP A 987 51.71 -25.44 51.14
N THR A 988 52.57 -24.42 51.24
CA THR A 988 52.12 -23.01 51.36
C THR A 988 51.88 -22.46 49.96
N ILE A 989 50.62 -22.11 49.65
CA ILE A 989 50.28 -21.46 48.37
C ILE A 989 50.28 -19.95 48.58
N HIS A 990 51.33 -19.30 48.08
CA HIS A 990 51.43 -17.85 48.04
C HIS A 990 50.55 -17.30 46.92
N ARG A 991 49.57 -16.46 47.26
CA ARG A 991 48.63 -15.85 46.34
C ARG A 991 48.85 -14.34 46.29
N PRO A 992 49.78 -13.85 45.47
CA PRO A 992 49.93 -12.42 45.23
C PRO A 992 48.81 -11.88 44.34
N ARG A 993 48.42 -10.63 44.58
CA ARG A 993 47.50 -9.86 43.69
C ARG A 993 48.30 -9.21 42.56
N ALA A 994 48.10 -7.91 42.32
CA ALA A 994 48.84 -7.15 41.34
C ALA A 994 50.21 -6.81 41.95
N VAL A 995 51.23 -7.57 41.56
CA VAL A 995 52.60 -7.31 41.97
C VAL A 995 53.15 -6.17 41.15
N ILE A 996 53.69 -5.14 41.81
CA ILE A 996 54.24 -3.97 41.13
C ILE A 996 55.75 -3.86 41.37
N GLY A 997 56.46 -3.35 40.37
CA GLY A 997 57.90 -3.13 40.43
C GLY A 997 58.42 -2.38 39.21
N ASP A 998 59.50 -1.61 39.38
CA ASP A 998 60.04 -0.75 38.33
C ASP A 998 60.62 -1.54 37.13
N GLU A 999 60.97 -2.81 37.34
CA GLU A 999 61.47 -3.74 36.31
C GLU A 999 60.38 -4.65 35.72
N ALA A 1000 59.10 -4.37 35.97
CA ALA A 1000 58.01 -5.17 35.40
C ALA A 1000 58.05 -5.14 33.85
N PRO A 1001 57.76 -6.27 33.17
CA PRO A 1001 57.69 -6.32 31.71
C PRO A 1001 56.67 -5.30 31.19
N ASN A 1002 56.96 -4.68 30.04
CA ASN A 1002 56.06 -3.70 29.43
C ASN A 1002 54.71 -4.31 28.99
N GLU A 1003 54.60 -5.64 28.94
CA GLU A 1003 53.40 -6.41 28.58
C GLU A 1003 52.42 -6.60 29.76
N ASP A 1004 52.83 -6.26 30.99
CA ASP A 1004 51.94 -6.28 32.15
C ASP A 1004 51.00 -5.08 32.11
N ALA A 1005 49.72 -5.34 31.82
CA ALA A 1005 48.71 -4.30 31.65
C ALA A 1005 48.54 -3.39 32.88
N LEU A 1006 48.70 -3.89 34.11
CA LEU A 1006 48.52 -3.08 35.32
C LEU A 1006 49.77 -2.24 35.62
N ASN A 1007 50.97 -2.82 35.46
CA ASN A 1007 52.21 -2.05 35.62
C ASN A 1007 52.39 -1.02 34.49
N ALA A 1008 52.00 -1.35 33.26
CA ALA A 1008 51.96 -0.41 32.14
C ALA A 1008 50.95 0.73 32.40
N LEU A 1009 49.75 0.41 32.91
CA LEU A 1009 48.78 1.44 33.32
C LEU A 1009 49.40 2.43 34.31
N LEU A 1010 50.05 1.95 35.38
CA LEU A 1010 50.71 2.80 36.38
C LEU A 1010 51.84 3.65 35.76
N LYS A 1011 52.71 3.00 34.97
CA LYS A 1011 53.90 3.63 34.36
C LYS A 1011 53.51 4.74 33.37
N TYR A 1012 52.59 4.46 32.46
CA TYR A 1012 52.18 5.42 31.43
C TYR A 1012 51.27 6.50 32.00
N SER A 1013 50.45 6.20 33.02
CA SER A 1013 49.74 7.24 33.76
C SER A 1013 50.71 8.22 34.41
N LYS A 1014 51.78 7.73 35.05
CA LYS A 1014 52.84 8.57 35.61
C LYS A 1014 53.55 9.41 34.54
N LEU A 1015 53.89 8.81 33.40
CA LEU A 1015 54.58 9.48 32.30
C LEU A 1015 53.76 10.64 31.73
N MET A 1016 52.45 10.43 31.54
CA MET A 1016 51.55 11.41 30.94
C MET A 1016 50.93 12.38 31.97
N ARG A 1017 51.09 12.09 33.27
CA ARG A 1017 50.40 12.77 34.38
C ARG A 1017 48.88 12.77 34.25
N CYS A 1018 48.31 11.71 33.71
CA CYS A 1018 46.87 11.52 33.64
C CYS A 1018 46.45 10.07 33.92
N VAL A 1019 45.24 9.89 34.46
CA VAL A 1019 44.65 8.58 34.77
C VAL A 1019 43.34 8.39 34.02
N PRO A 1020 43.01 7.16 33.58
CA PRO A 1020 41.75 6.89 32.90
C PRO A 1020 40.59 6.76 33.91
N ARG A 1021 39.44 7.33 33.55
CA ARG A 1021 38.17 7.10 34.24
C ARG A 1021 37.58 5.76 33.82
N PHE A 1022 37.32 4.89 34.80
CA PHE A 1022 36.72 3.58 34.59
C PHE A 1022 35.22 3.58 34.91
N GLU A 1023 34.36 3.73 33.91
CA GLU A 1023 32.89 3.82 34.12
C GLU A 1023 32.23 2.46 34.37
N ASN A 1024 32.78 1.37 33.81
CA ASN A 1024 32.20 0.01 33.87
C ASN A 1024 32.95 -0.95 34.81
N PHE A 1025 33.82 -0.44 35.70
CA PHE A 1025 34.62 -1.26 36.62
C PHE A 1025 34.11 -1.10 38.06
N GLU A 1026 33.88 -2.23 38.73
CA GLU A 1026 33.48 -2.30 40.14
C GLU A 1026 34.54 -3.04 40.97
N GLY A 1027 34.68 -2.70 42.26
CA GLY A 1027 35.62 -3.36 43.17
C GLY A 1027 36.88 -2.55 43.46
N TYR A 1028 37.99 -3.24 43.80
CA TYR A 1028 39.18 -2.63 44.39
C TYR A 1028 40.49 -3.09 43.73
N LEU A 1029 41.43 -2.18 43.55
CA LEU A 1029 42.82 -2.44 43.19
C LEU A 1029 43.67 -2.58 44.46
N ASP A 1030 44.59 -3.54 44.45
CA ASP A 1030 45.52 -3.83 45.55
C ASP A 1030 46.90 -4.14 44.96
N PHE A 1031 47.85 -3.23 45.20
CA PHE A 1031 49.18 -3.25 44.61
C PHE A 1031 50.22 -3.56 45.70
N GLU A 1032 50.96 -4.66 45.54
CA GLU A 1032 52.02 -5.06 46.48
C GLU A 1032 53.39 -5.07 45.80
N ASP A 1033 54.42 -4.65 46.53
CA ASP A 1033 55.79 -4.54 46.01
C ASP A 1033 56.43 -5.92 45.76
N VAL A 1034 57.06 -6.08 44.59
CA VAL A 1034 57.68 -7.35 44.17
C VAL A 1034 58.75 -7.84 45.13
N HIS A 1035 59.55 -6.95 45.73
CA HIS A 1035 60.60 -7.34 46.66
C HIS A 1035 60.04 -7.82 47.99
N ARG A 1036 58.91 -7.27 48.44
CA ARG A 1036 58.20 -7.79 49.63
C ARG A 1036 57.62 -9.16 49.38
N VAL A 1037 56.95 -9.37 48.24
CA VAL A 1037 56.37 -10.68 47.89
C VAL A 1037 57.48 -11.73 47.73
N ALA A 1038 58.53 -11.41 46.98
CA ALA A 1038 59.66 -12.31 46.78
C ALA A 1038 60.41 -12.60 48.09
N GLY A 1039 60.62 -11.58 48.94
CA GLY A 1039 61.24 -11.73 50.24
C GLY A 1039 60.42 -12.61 51.19
N ALA A 1040 59.08 -12.49 51.18
CA ALA A 1040 58.20 -13.32 51.99
C ALA A 1040 58.18 -14.78 51.51
N ILE A 1041 58.20 -15.03 50.19
CA ILE A 1041 58.32 -16.37 49.61
C ILE A 1041 59.67 -17.00 49.98
N ALA A 1042 60.76 -16.24 49.84
CA ALA A 1042 62.10 -16.72 50.20
C ALA A 1042 62.22 -17.02 51.70
N ALA A 1043 61.63 -16.18 52.56
CA ALA A 1043 61.59 -16.42 54.00
C ALA A 1043 60.76 -17.65 54.38
N ASP A 1044 59.60 -17.87 53.73
CA ASP A 1044 58.77 -19.06 53.96
C ASP A 1044 59.52 -20.35 53.54
N ALA A 1045 60.17 -20.33 52.38
CA ALA A 1045 60.98 -21.44 51.88
C ALA A 1045 62.17 -21.78 52.82
N LEU A 1046 62.85 -20.75 53.34
CA LEU A 1046 63.92 -20.93 54.33
C LEU A 1046 63.40 -21.47 55.67
N SER A 1047 62.26 -20.97 56.15
CA SER A 1047 61.66 -21.42 57.42
C SER A 1047 61.12 -22.84 57.35
N SER A 1048 60.57 -23.23 56.20
CA SER A 1048 60.09 -24.59 55.91
C SER A 1048 61.23 -25.61 55.86
N ALA A 1049 62.42 -25.19 55.42
CA ALA A 1049 63.62 -26.02 55.41
C ALA A 1049 64.20 -26.30 56.82
N GLU A 1050 63.90 -25.44 57.82
CA GLU A 1050 64.39 -25.56 59.21
C GLU A 1050 63.42 -26.28 60.16
N SER A 1051 62.12 -26.36 59.84
CA SER A 1051 61.09 -26.99 60.69
C SER A 1051 60.98 -28.51 60.46
N ARG A 1052 61.08 -29.32 61.52
CA ARG A 1052 60.94 -30.79 61.48
C ARG A 1052 59.54 -31.32 61.86
N GLU A 1053 58.56 -30.44 62.07
CA GLU A 1053 57.20 -30.83 62.46
C GLU A 1053 56.27 -30.95 61.24
N THR A 1054 55.61 -32.10 61.10
CA THR A 1054 54.60 -32.35 60.06
C THR A 1054 53.32 -31.58 60.34
N LYS A 1055 53.06 -30.50 59.58
CA LYS A 1055 51.75 -29.84 59.51
C LYS A 1055 50.92 -30.50 58.40
N SER A 1056 49.70 -30.93 58.68
CA SER A 1056 48.85 -31.70 57.76
C SER A 1056 47.80 -30.86 57.00
N ALA A 1057 48.10 -29.60 56.65
CA ALA A 1057 47.15 -28.72 55.99
C ALA A 1057 47.83 -27.72 55.04
N VAL A 1058 47.25 -27.54 53.84
CA VAL A 1058 47.65 -26.52 52.85
C VAL A 1058 47.37 -25.13 53.43
N LEU A 1059 48.39 -24.28 53.45
CA LEU A 1059 48.31 -22.93 54.02
C LEU A 1059 48.26 -21.91 52.87
N PHE A 1060 47.22 -21.09 52.83
CA PHE A 1060 47.11 -20.02 51.83
C PHE A 1060 47.65 -18.72 52.42
N MET A 1061 48.76 -18.23 51.86
CA MET A 1061 49.31 -16.92 52.22
C MET A 1061 48.93 -15.90 51.16
N HIS A 1062 48.04 -14.98 51.51
CA HIS A 1062 47.61 -13.90 50.64
C HIS A 1062 48.52 -12.68 50.83
N HIS A 1063 49.17 -12.24 49.76
CA HIS A 1063 49.97 -11.00 49.77
C HIS A 1063 49.07 -9.84 49.34
N SER A 1064 48.77 -8.95 50.29
CA SER A 1064 47.90 -7.79 50.13
C SER A 1064 48.52 -6.60 50.82
N SER A 1065 48.39 -5.40 50.22
CA SER A 1065 48.90 -4.16 50.81
C SER A 1065 48.05 -3.66 51.99
N GLY A 1066 46.90 -4.29 52.27
CA GLY A 1066 45.96 -3.84 53.28
C GLY A 1066 45.17 -2.58 52.90
N HIS A 1067 45.44 -1.99 51.73
CA HIS A 1067 44.80 -0.76 51.26
C HIS A 1067 43.76 -1.05 50.16
N LYS A 1068 42.49 -0.79 50.45
CA LYS A 1068 41.38 -0.90 49.48
C LYS A 1068 41.35 0.34 48.59
N VAL A 1069 41.89 0.27 47.37
CA VAL A 1069 41.81 1.37 46.41
C VAL A 1069 40.58 1.17 45.53
N SER A 1070 39.54 1.98 45.75
CA SER A 1070 38.37 2.00 44.86
C SER A 1070 38.79 2.41 43.46
N MET A 1071 38.19 1.81 42.43
CA MET A 1071 38.42 2.20 41.04
C MET A 1071 38.07 3.68 40.77
N LYS A 1072 37.19 4.28 41.58
CA LYS A 1072 36.84 5.71 41.51
C LYS A 1072 37.85 6.63 42.19
N ASP A 1073 38.68 6.10 43.09
CA ASP A 1073 39.69 6.85 43.84
C ASP A 1073 41.11 6.56 43.31
N PHE A 1074 41.21 6.05 42.08
CA PHE A 1074 42.48 5.66 41.47
C PHE A 1074 43.43 6.85 41.29
N GLU A 1075 42.89 8.02 40.92
CA GLU A 1075 43.62 9.29 40.86
C GLU A 1075 44.31 9.60 42.20
N GLY A 1076 43.54 9.64 43.30
CA GLY A 1076 44.08 9.94 44.62
C GLY A 1076 45.14 8.94 45.10
N ARG A 1077 45.05 7.66 44.68
CA ARG A 1077 46.11 6.68 44.96
C ARG A 1077 47.37 6.93 44.13
N MET A 1078 47.24 7.28 42.85
CA MET A 1078 48.38 7.64 41.99
C MET A 1078 49.09 8.89 42.51
N GLU A 1079 48.33 9.88 42.97
CA GLU A 1079 48.88 11.07 43.64
C GLU A 1079 49.65 10.70 44.92
N ALA A 1080 49.10 9.80 45.75
CA ALA A 1080 49.76 9.35 46.97
C ALA A 1080 51.03 8.51 46.70
N LEU A 1081 51.03 7.65 45.67
CA LEU A 1081 52.16 6.80 45.32
C LEU A 1081 53.32 7.58 44.69
N PHE A 1082 53.02 8.58 43.85
CA PHE A 1082 54.04 9.30 43.08
C PHE A 1082 54.25 10.76 43.53
N ALA A 1083 53.52 11.22 44.55
CA ALA A 1083 53.61 12.56 45.14
C ALA A 1083 53.50 13.72 44.12
N CYS A 1084 52.64 13.57 43.11
CA CYS A 1084 52.35 14.60 42.10
C CYS A 1084 50.88 14.56 41.68
N ALA A 1085 50.33 15.68 41.20
CA ALA A 1085 48.93 15.76 40.74
C ALA A 1085 48.71 15.07 39.39
N PHE A 1086 47.53 14.48 39.19
CA PHE A 1086 47.13 13.80 37.95
C PHE A 1086 45.84 14.40 37.37
N GLU A 1087 45.68 14.34 36.04
CA GLU A 1087 44.43 14.69 35.34
C GLU A 1087 43.59 13.43 35.11
N GLU A 1088 42.31 13.42 35.50
CA GLU A 1088 41.38 12.33 35.15
C GLU A 1088 40.74 12.55 33.77
N VAL A 1089 40.97 11.64 32.82
CA VAL A 1089 40.44 11.70 31.44
C VAL A 1089 39.61 10.47 31.08
N SER A 1090 38.84 10.52 29.99
CA SER A 1090 38.10 9.33 29.53
C SER A 1090 39.05 8.18 29.16
N ALA A 1091 38.63 6.92 29.33
CA ALA A 1091 39.48 5.77 29.00
C ALA A 1091 39.95 5.77 27.54
N ALA A 1092 39.10 6.17 26.59
CA ALA A 1092 39.47 6.27 25.17
C ALA A 1092 40.52 7.36 24.93
N GLU A 1093 40.37 8.52 25.58
CA GLU A 1093 41.34 9.61 25.47
C GLU A 1093 42.67 9.25 26.12
N TRP A 1094 42.64 8.56 27.26
CA TRP A 1094 43.84 8.07 27.91
C TRP A 1094 44.61 7.09 27.02
N ILE A 1095 43.89 6.17 26.35
CA ILE A 1095 44.48 5.18 25.43
C ILE A 1095 45.16 5.87 24.24
N ASP A 1096 44.52 6.88 23.64
CA ASP A 1096 45.12 7.62 22.52
C ASP A 1096 46.40 8.34 22.94
N ARG A 1097 46.40 9.01 24.11
CA ARG A 1097 47.59 9.63 24.68
C ARG A 1097 48.68 8.60 24.99
N ALA A 1098 48.31 7.43 25.53
CA ALA A 1098 49.23 6.36 25.87
C ALA A 1098 49.90 5.74 24.63
N LEU A 1099 49.13 5.55 23.54
CA LEU A 1099 49.67 5.10 22.24
C LEU A 1099 50.70 6.07 21.68
N GLN A 1100 50.44 7.38 21.78
CA GLN A 1100 51.40 8.41 21.38
C GLN A 1100 52.64 8.42 22.27
N ALA A 1101 52.49 8.10 23.57
CA ALA A 1101 53.59 7.95 24.51
C ALA A 1101 54.35 6.61 24.36
N GLY A 1102 53.90 5.72 23.48
CA GLY A 1102 54.58 4.47 23.13
C GLY A 1102 54.22 3.28 24.02
N ILE A 1103 53.00 3.20 24.56
CA ILE A 1103 52.49 1.97 25.20
C ILE A 1103 52.30 0.87 24.15
N ASP A 1104 52.45 -0.40 24.56
CA ASP A 1104 52.24 -1.53 23.66
C ASP A 1104 50.77 -1.58 23.14
N PRO A 1105 50.55 -1.63 21.82
CA PRO A 1105 49.21 -1.70 21.23
C PRO A 1105 48.35 -2.88 21.71
N LEU A 1106 48.95 -4.00 22.14
CA LEU A 1106 48.23 -5.14 22.69
C LEU A 1106 47.56 -4.80 24.02
N ILE A 1107 48.23 -4.03 24.88
CA ILE A 1107 47.66 -3.59 26.17
C ILE A 1107 46.51 -2.61 25.93
N THR A 1108 46.67 -1.67 25.00
CA THR A 1108 45.58 -0.74 24.68
C THR A 1108 44.42 -1.44 24.00
N GLY A 1109 44.68 -2.43 23.13
CA GLY A 1109 43.64 -3.27 22.56
C GLY A 1109 42.88 -4.08 23.61
N TYR A 1110 43.57 -4.55 24.65
CA TYR A 1110 42.95 -5.20 25.81
C TYR A 1110 42.06 -4.20 26.59
N LEU A 1111 42.55 -3.00 26.90
CA LEU A 1111 41.79 -1.96 27.61
C LEU A 1111 40.58 -1.43 26.81
N GLU A 1112 40.71 -1.27 25.49
CA GLU A 1112 39.60 -0.93 24.58
C GLU A 1112 38.54 -2.03 24.53
N ALA A 1113 38.97 -3.29 24.41
CA ALA A 1113 38.06 -4.42 24.41
C ALA A 1113 37.28 -4.55 25.73
N MET A 1114 37.92 -4.24 26.86
CA MET A 1114 37.27 -4.22 28.18
C MET A 1114 36.27 -3.08 28.33
N THR A 1115 36.52 -1.92 27.71
CA THR A 1115 35.63 -0.74 27.81
C THR A 1115 34.47 -0.79 26.81
N MET A 1116 34.66 -1.38 25.62
CA MET A 1116 33.61 -1.50 24.58
C MET A 1116 32.53 -2.55 24.89
N LYS A 1117 32.80 -3.57 25.71
CA LYS A 1117 31.86 -4.68 25.93
C LYS A 1117 30.63 -4.33 26.78
N GLY A 1118 30.61 -3.20 27.49
CA GLY A 1118 29.45 -2.75 28.28
C GLY A 1118 29.06 -3.64 29.48
N GLU A 1119 29.78 -4.72 29.74
CA GLU A 1119 29.61 -5.60 30.90
C GLU A 1119 30.41 -5.06 32.10
N THR A 1120 29.85 -5.11 33.30
CA THR A 1120 30.52 -4.64 34.52
C THR A 1120 31.63 -5.60 34.95
N ILE A 1121 32.88 -5.13 34.97
CA ILE A 1121 34.05 -5.94 35.36
C ILE A 1121 34.33 -5.75 36.85
N ARG A 1122 34.38 -6.84 37.62
CA ARG A 1122 34.53 -6.81 39.09
C ARG A 1122 35.91 -7.25 39.56
N PHE A 1123 36.57 -6.41 40.37
CA PHE A 1123 37.85 -6.70 41.03
C PHE A 1123 37.65 -6.96 42.53
N PRO A 1124 37.61 -8.23 43.01
CA PRO A 1124 37.37 -8.53 44.42
C PRO A 1124 38.59 -8.23 45.29
N TYR A 1125 38.37 -7.68 46.50
CA TYR A 1125 39.44 -7.48 47.50
C TYR A 1125 39.58 -8.71 48.38
N MET A 1126 40.81 -9.20 48.61
CA MET A 1126 41.07 -10.41 49.41
C MET A 1126 41.96 -10.16 50.65
N GLY A 1127 42.11 -8.91 51.09
CA GLY A 1127 42.97 -8.54 52.22
C GLY A 1127 42.36 -8.70 53.62
N GLU A 1128 41.18 -9.32 53.76
CA GLU A 1128 40.62 -9.62 55.10
C GLU A 1128 41.05 -11.03 55.53
N THR A 1129 41.86 -11.10 56.59
CA THR A 1129 42.14 -12.35 57.30
C THR A 1129 40.96 -12.68 58.22
N GLY A 1130 39.96 -13.38 57.72
CA GLY A 1130 38.83 -13.83 58.53
C GLY A 1130 37.77 -14.62 57.75
N SER A 1131 37.67 -15.92 58.08
CA SER A 1131 36.69 -16.93 57.64
C SER A 1131 36.84 -17.51 56.23
N LEU A 1132 37.57 -18.62 56.14
CA LEU A 1132 37.03 -19.80 55.44
C LEU A 1132 36.07 -20.53 56.38
#